data_AF-A0A5C5G759-F1
#
_entry.id   AF-A0A5C5G759-F1
#
_cell.length_a   1.000
_cell.length_b   1.000
_cell.length_c   1.000
_cell.angle_alpha   90.00
_cell.angle_beta   90.00
_cell.angle_gamma   90.00
#
_symmetry.space_group_name_H-M   'P 1'
#
loop_
_entity.id
_entity.type
_entity.pdbx_description
1 polymer ?
#
loop_
_entity_poly.entity_id
_entity_poly.type
_entity_poly.pdbx_seq_one_letter_code
_entity_poly.pdbx_strand_id
1 'polypeptide(L)'
;DFKQILDAGYRPGFTRLSELDLVVSVSKKVSLLNVPARALQAWDSKLITGQVVYLVLLINFGTTYPVDLDNQTSGQCRFRVGVSPRYKPAHSAVAAAFRAHSSNPYTKGEFEAISLSAPLDALLNDKLGEIIHVRRSNERVGWAGAEQHCFEAGRSDETAIDKKLARAADKAEKEVSQTLPADPMASLQTAHNFPLLAFSYLVRRFVACPRWCLNCYKRCDQTITALKPFVCESPLCLFQLIALGLGPSLEHEITTNTASVDLLVQLTYIAAKENGLKGDLLPVGLELKVPRDPLANVDGTAFEGDDLVDLDTLGDDMNKCAGVATLINELPPISEMRVWLSGEDMTADERILNRTRKLVDMRGGTVSISAWRLLRWIVASNTSYLKLIEEEDELIQGIGKECRQFKLVVGSPAKEHLLAESVKAAQAKDRNARKFPTLFAWHGSSVRNWSSILRQGLHFRETINGRAYGHGVYFAKDGSVSLGHYAAPAATVWKNAEYHVSKLAAICEIINLPDEFVSNNPYFVVNQLDWIQARYLLAYTANAPGHVQHAEATASASSSSGQKKGQVVKTVALDPKHPLTINNAKVLIPDVGEKLQQLEDSLQDTPEELNASDSELLKEPSGARSPAKGTSSSKGKGKERAVSPAPPEPDTFEPADAERLALVRRIPPPTKPSRGALSMITKEVKAMLKAQKELGPTKAGFYLDLERSDDNAFTWIVELPRESFEEGLPLRKDMEAKGVKSILMEIRFGDTFPFSPPFIRVVHPRLLPFINGGGGHVTGGGSICMDNSLAATAHLLTTDGWSSVYTIEAILLQIRMAMSNLEPKPARLDSGAQWNIPYSMEEAIAGFRRAASAHGWQVPAELETFAAQG
;
A
#
# COMPACT_ATOMS: atom_id res chain seq x y z
N ASP A 1 -0.56 6.97 29.67
CA ASP A 1 -0.07 6.80 28.28
C ASP A 1 0.41 8.09 27.61
N PHE A 2 -0.41 9.14 27.45
CA PHE A 2 -0.01 10.38 26.76
C PHE A 2 1.30 11.01 27.27
N LYS A 3 1.46 11.17 28.60
CA LYS A 3 2.70 11.68 29.21
C LYS A 3 3.93 10.85 28.82
N GLN A 4 3.84 9.53 28.91
CA GLN A 4 4.95 8.62 28.56
C GLN A 4 5.29 8.64 27.06
N ILE A 5 4.31 8.88 26.18
CA ILE A 5 4.57 9.04 24.75
C ILE A 5 5.38 10.31 24.49
N LEU A 6 5.07 11.41 25.21
CA LEU A 6 5.86 12.65 25.15
C LEU A 6 7.26 12.46 25.72
N ASP A 7 7.38 11.77 26.87
CA ASP A 7 8.67 11.46 27.51
C ASP A 7 9.57 10.61 26.61
N ALA A 8 8.97 9.74 25.78
CA ALA A 8 9.67 8.96 24.77
C ALA A 8 10.07 9.75 23.51
N GLY A 9 9.78 11.05 23.45
CA GLY A 9 10.11 11.93 22.33
C GLY A 9 9.16 11.83 21.12
N TYR A 10 7.94 11.34 21.34
CA TYR A 10 6.89 11.26 20.31
C TYR A 10 5.80 12.32 20.56
N ARG A 11 4.90 12.49 19.59
CA ARG A 11 3.76 13.41 19.68
C ARG A 11 2.44 12.63 19.65
N PRO A 12 1.70 12.57 20.76
CA PRO A 12 0.37 11.98 20.78
C PRO A 12 -0.68 13.03 20.38
N GLY A 13 -1.71 12.60 19.67
CA GLY A 13 -2.90 13.39 19.36
C GLY A 13 -4.14 12.53 19.50
N PHE A 14 -5.25 13.13 19.93
CA PHE A 14 -6.50 12.43 20.15
C PHE A 14 -7.62 12.99 19.27
N THR A 15 -8.24 12.12 18.47
CA THR A 15 -9.37 12.49 17.60
C THR A 15 -10.54 11.59 17.91
N ARG A 16 -11.62 12.18 18.43
CA ARG A 16 -12.90 11.50 18.64
C ARG A 16 -13.72 11.58 17.35
N LEU A 17 -13.88 10.47 16.65
CA LEU A 17 -14.71 10.39 15.44
C LEU A 17 -16.19 10.20 15.81
N SER A 18 -16.45 9.35 16.80
CA SER A 18 -17.77 9.10 17.37
C SER A 18 -17.63 8.73 18.85
N GLU A 19 -18.73 8.42 19.55
CA GLU A 19 -18.64 7.85 20.90
C GLU A 19 -18.00 6.45 20.92
N LEU A 20 -18.00 5.75 19.78
CA LEU A 20 -17.55 4.38 19.65
C LEU A 20 -16.27 4.24 18.81
N ASP A 21 -15.74 5.35 18.28
CA ASP A 21 -14.52 5.39 17.48
C ASP A 21 -13.57 6.43 18.07
N LEU A 22 -12.67 5.93 18.90
CA LEU A 22 -11.60 6.69 19.52
C LEU A 22 -10.30 6.45 18.76
N VAL A 23 -9.76 7.51 18.16
CA VAL A 23 -8.51 7.44 17.41
C VAL A 23 -7.41 8.19 18.14
N VAL A 24 -6.29 7.51 18.40
CA VAL A 24 -5.05 8.15 18.83
C VAL A 24 -4.08 8.18 17.65
N SER A 25 -3.55 9.35 17.35
CA SER A 25 -2.39 9.51 16.49
C SER A 25 -1.13 9.52 17.34
N VAL A 26 -0.12 8.72 16.99
CA VAL A 26 1.24 8.87 17.52
C VAL A 26 2.15 9.21 16.35
N SER A 27 2.98 10.22 16.50
CA SER A 27 3.82 10.70 15.41
C SER A 27 5.21 11.15 15.83
N LYS A 28 6.11 11.19 14.84
CA LYS A 28 7.47 11.71 14.97
C LYS A 28 7.91 12.35 13.66
N LYS A 29 8.62 13.48 13.74
CA LYS A 29 9.23 14.12 12.58
C LYS A 29 10.15 13.12 11.88
N VAL A 30 10.02 12.98 10.57
CA VAL A 30 10.79 12.03 9.78
C VAL A 30 12.30 12.32 9.88
N SER A 31 12.69 13.60 9.95
CA SER A 31 14.07 14.04 10.17
C SER A 31 14.70 13.53 11.48
N LEU A 32 13.89 13.21 12.49
CA LEU A 32 14.35 12.76 13.81
C LEU A 32 14.38 11.22 13.95
N LEU A 33 14.13 10.47 12.86
CA LEU A 33 14.15 9.01 12.85
C LEU A 33 15.55 8.42 12.63
N ASN A 34 16.59 9.26 12.54
CA ASN A 34 18.00 8.84 12.31
C ASN A 34 18.17 7.99 11.04
N VAL A 35 17.35 8.23 10.03
CA VAL A 35 17.51 7.67 8.68
C VAL A 35 18.18 8.74 7.81
N PRO A 36 19.26 8.43 7.08
CA PRO A 36 19.89 9.40 6.18
C PRO A 36 18.90 9.98 5.17
N ALA A 37 18.92 11.30 4.94
CA ALA A 37 18.00 12.00 4.05
C ALA A 37 17.95 11.39 2.64
N ARG A 38 19.09 10.92 2.12
CA ARG A 38 19.19 10.21 0.82
C ARG A 38 18.39 8.91 0.79
N ALA A 39 18.39 8.15 1.89
CA ALA A 39 17.61 6.91 1.98
C ALA A 39 16.11 7.21 2.06
N LEU A 40 15.71 8.21 2.87
CA LEU A 40 14.33 8.66 2.94
C LEU A 40 13.80 9.13 1.59
N GLN A 41 14.58 9.96 0.88
CA GLN A 41 14.25 10.42 -0.47
C GLN A 41 14.16 9.26 -1.47
N ALA A 42 14.95 8.20 -1.27
CA ALA A 42 14.92 7.01 -2.10
C ALA A 42 13.70 6.10 -1.82
N TRP A 43 13.24 6.05 -0.57
CA TRP A 43 12.06 5.29 -0.19
C TRP A 43 10.77 5.96 -0.69
N ASP A 44 10.70 7.28 -0.55
CA ASP A 44 9.57 8.08 -1.01
C ASP A 44 9.93 9.56 -1.09
N SER A 45 9.56 10.24 -2.18
CA SER A 45 9.77 11.68 -2.32
C SER A 45 8.98 12.51 -1.31
N LYS A 46 7.86 11.98 -0.78
CA LYS A 46 7.04 12.64 0.24
C LYS A 46 7.66 12.64 1.63
N LEU A 47 8.71 11.83 1.87
CA LEU A 47 9.41 11.82 3.15
C LEU A 47 10.36 13.02 3.32
N ILE A 48 10.77 13.66 2.21
CA ILE A 48 11.68 14.80 2.18
C ILE A 48 11.17 15.82 1.16
N THR A 49 10.37 16.78 1.64
CA THR A 49 9.71 17.80 0.80
C THR A 49 10.21 19.23 1.05
N GLY A 50 11.20 19.39 1.93
CA GLY A 50 11.63 20.71 2.42
C GLY A 50 10.67 21.37 3.41
N GLN A 51 9.58 20.69 3.76
CA GLN A 51 8.66 21.06 4.83
C GLN A 51 8.73 20.02 5.94
N VAL A 52 8.19 20.36 7.12
CA VAL A 52 8.07 19.40 8.22
C VAL A 52 7.15 18.26 7.80
N VAL A 53 7.67 17.04 7.86
CA VAL A 53 6.91 15.81 7.59
C VAL A 53 6.94 14.95 8.84
N TYR A 54 5.76 14.57 9.31
CA TYR A 54 5.57 13.61 10.39
C TYR A 54 5.26 12.23 9.83
N LEU A 55 5.97 11.20 10.32
CA LEU A 55 5.47 9.83 10.25
C LEU A 55 4.37 9.69 11.30
N VAL A 56 3.15 9.33 10.86
CA VAL A 56 1.96 9.26 11.71
C VAL A 56 1.42 7.84 11.70
N LEU A 57 1.18 7.29 12.89
CA LEU A 57 0.39 6.10 13.11
C LEU A 57 -0.97 6.50 13.69
N LEU A 58 -2.05 6.22 12.97
CA LEU A 58 -3.41 6.31 13.50
C LEU A 58 -3.81 4.95 14.07
N ILE A 59 -4.27 4.95 15.32
CA ILE A 59 -4.73 3.77 16.05
C ILE A 59 -6.20 3.99 16.42
N ASN A 60 -7.10 3.26 15.78
CA ASN A 60 -8.51 3.24 16.18
C ASN A 60 -8.74 2.12 17.20
N PHE A 61 -9.08 2.50 18.43
CA PHE A 61 -9.37 1.60 19.56
C PHE A 61 -10.83 1.13 19.61
N GLY A 62 -11.69 1.67 18.74
CA GLY A 62 -13.13 1.54 18.87
C GLY A 62 -13.59 2.04 20.24
N THR A 63 -14.22 1.15 21.00
CA THR A 63 -14.78 1.42 22.35
C THR A 63 -13.90 0.92 23.50
N THR A 64 -12.79 0.25 23.21
CA THR A 64 -12.04 -0.53 24.20
C THR A 64 -10.69 0.12 24.46
N TYR A 65 -10.62 0.94 25.51
CA TYR A 65 -9.36 1.48 26.03
C TYR A 65 -9.41 1.51 27.57
N PRO A 66 -8.37 1.05 28.28
CA PRO A 66 -7.10 0.51 27.76
C PRO A 66 -7.27 -0.84 27.06
N VAL A 67 -6.34 -1.17 26.16
CA VAL A 67 -6.32 -2.46 25.46
C VAL A 67 -5.80 -3.54 26.42
N ASP A 68 -6.51 -4.66 26.50
CA ASP A 68 -6.01 -5.85 27.19
C ASP A 68 -4.96 -6.51 26.30
N LEU A 69 -3.69 -6.35 26.67
CA LEU A 69 -2.54 -6.84 25.91
C LEU A 69 -2.39 -8.36 25.96
N ASP A 70 -2.95 -9.01 26.98
CA ASP A 70 -2.74 -10.43 27.21
C ASP A 70 -3.81 -11.26 26.48
N ASN A 71 -4.99 -10.67 26.24
CA ASN A 71 -6.10 -11.28 25.49
C ASN A 71 -6.42 -10.53 24.18
N GLN A 72 -5.47 -9.75 23.65
CA GLN A 72 -5.68 -8.96 22.45
C GLN A 72 -5.94 -9.87 21.24
N THR A 73 -7.06 -9.67 20.55
CA THR A 73 -7.36 -10.38 19.29
C THR A 73 -7.05 -9.52 18.06
N SER A 74 -6.71 -10.18 16.96
CA SER A 74 -6.55 -9.51 15.67
C SER A 74 -7.84 -8.76 15.28
N GLY A 75 -7.70 -7.53 14.80
CA GLY A 75 -8.82 -6.66 14.43
C GLY A 75 -9.47 -5.84 15.57
N GLN A 76 -9.08 -6.04 16.84
CA GLN A 76 -9.58 -5.23 17.96
C GLN A 76 -9.19 -3.75 17.84
N CYS A 77 -7.97 -3.49 17.35
CA CYS A 77 -7.48 -2.17 16.99
C CYS A 77 -7.22 -2.13 15.48
N ARG A 78 -7.52 -1.00 14.84
CA ARG A 78 -7.21 -0.78 13.41
C ARG A 78 -6.11 0.25 13.26
N PHE A 79 -5.15 -0.03 12.40
CA PHE A 79 -3.97 0.80 12.17
C PHE A 79 -3.95 1.41 10.77
N ARG A 80 -3.51 2.66 10.68
CA ARG A 80 -3.17 3.34 9.43
C ARG A 80 -1.86 4.09 9.59
N VAL A 81 -0.90 3.83 8.71
CA VAL A 81 0.41 4.48 8.64
C VAL A 81 0.41 5.46 7.48
N GLY A 82 0.93 6.66 7.69
CA GLY A 82 1.07 7.63 6.62
C GLY A 82 1.94 8.80 7.03
N VAL A 83 2.01 9.81 6.17
CA VAL A 83 2.72 11.06 6.44
C VAL A 83 1.77 12.24 6.50
N SER A 84 2.10 13.23 7.32
CA SER A 84 1.32 14.46 7.47
C SER A 84 2.22 15.66 7.70
N PRO A 85 1.84 16.87 7.24
CA PRO A 85 2.54 18.10 7.62
C PRO A 85 2.37 18.43 9.11
N ARG A 86 1.42 17.81 9.81
CA ARG A 86 1.13 18.04 11.24
C ARG A 86 1.27 16.75 12.03
N TYR A 87 1.64 16.87 13.31
CA TYR A 87 1.74 15.71 14.19
C TYR A 87 0.39 14.99 14.37
N LYS A 88 -0.72 15.72 14.23
CA LYS A 88 -2.10 15.26 14.31
C LYS A 88 -2.85 15.66 13.03
N PRO A 89 -3.25 14.69 12.17
CA PRO A 89 -4.04 14.99 10.98
C PRO A 89 -5.40 15.61 11.32
N ALA A 90 -6.00 16.33 10.36
CA ALA A 90 -7.32 16.92 10.52
C ALA A 90 -8.40 15.86 10.80
N HIS A 91 -9.47 16.26 11.50
CA HIS A 91 -10.59 15.37 11.83
C HIS A 91 -11.17 14.67 10.59
N SER A 92 -11.37 15.41 9.49
CA SER A 92 -11.84 14.86 8.21
C SER A 92 -10.91 13.80 7.62
N ALA A 93 -9.59 14.00 7.73
CA ALA A 93 -8.59 13.05 7.24
C ALA A 93 -8.57 11.78 8.11
N VAL A 94 -8.66 11.91 9.43
CA VAL A 94 -8.78 10.77 10.36
C VAL A 94 -10.08 10.00 10.11
N ALA A 95 -11.19 10.70 9.87
CA ALA A 95 -12.47 10.09 9.53
C ALA A 95 -12.40 9.32 8.21
N ALA A 96 -11.76 9.90 7.19
CA ALA A 96 -11.55 9.25 5.90
C ALA A 96 -10.69 7.97 6.02
N ALA A 97 -9.66 7.98 6.87
CA ALA A 97 -8.75 6.85 7.05
C ALA A 97 -9.43 5.57 7.59
N PHE A 98 -10.52 5.72 8.35
CA PHE A 98 -11.26 4.60 8.95
C PHE A 98 -12.67 4.40 8.40
N ARG A 99 -13.13 5.25 7.46
CA ARG A 99 -14.46 5.14 6.85
C ARG A 99 -14.65 3.75 6.22
N ALA A 100 -15.68 3.04 6.65
CA ALA A 100 -16.11 1.80 6.01
C ALA A 100 -16.39 2.07 4.52
N HIS A 101 -15.89 1.22 3.63
CA HIS A 101 -15.98 1.36 2.16
C HIS A 101 -15.07 2.41 1.50
N SER A 102 -14.14 3.05 2.23
CA SER A 102 -13.12 3.89 1.58
C SER A 102 -12.06 2.99 0.93
N SER A 103 -11.96 3.02 -0.40
CA SER A 103 -10.89 2.38 -1.16
C SER A 103 -9.53 3.07 -1.00
N ASN A 104 -9.55 4.36 -0.63
CA ASN A 104 -8.36 5.15 -0.34
C ASN A 104 -8.48 5.75 1.09
N PRO A 105 -7.71 5.28 2.08
CA PRO A 105 -7.73 5.83 3.43
C PRO A 105 -6.95 7.16 3.56
N TYR A 106 -6.36 7.67 2.47
CA TYR A 106 -5.48 8.83 2.48
C TYR A 106 -6.16 10.08 1.92
N THR A 107 -5.85 11.23 2.51
CA THR A 107 -6.33 12.57 2.12
C THR A 107 -5.15 13.43 1.68
N LYS A 108 -5.17 13.87 0.41
CA LYS A 108 -4.10 14.69 -0.20
C LYS A 108 -3.83 15.96 0.62
N GLY A 109 -2.56 16.24 0.91
CA GLY A 109 -2.10 17.40 1.68
C GLY A 109 -2.34 17.32 3.20
N GLU A 110 -2.99 16.27 3.69
CA GLU A 110 -3.36 16.13 5.11
C GLU A 110 -2.82 14.85 5.74
N PHE A 111 -3.17 13.69 5.17
CA PHE A 111 -2.69 12.38 5.61
C PHE A 111 -2.47 11.53 4.37
N GLU A 112 -1.22 11.44 3.92
CA GLU A 112 -0.87 10.86 2.64
C GLU A 112 -0.17 9.51 2.78
N ALA A 113 -0.42 8.63 1.81
CA ALA A 113 0.33 7.40 1.68
C ALA A 113 1.75 7.70 1.23
N ILE A 114 2.68 6.95 1.81
CA ILE A 114 4.00 6.62 1.25
C ILE A 114 4.00 5.19 0.69
N SER A 115 5.03 4.86 -0.11
CA SER A 115 5.27 3.54 -0.70
C SER A 115 5.20 2.37 0.31
N LEU A 116 5.51 2.64 1.57
CA LEU A 116 5.53 1.68 2.68
C LEU A 116 4.20 1.55 3.45
N SER A 117 3.19 2.38 3.15
CA SER A 117 2.00 2.46 4.02
C SER A 117 1.19 1.18 4.01
N ALA A 118 0.88 0.64 2.82
CA ALA A 118 0.13 -0.61 2.69
C ALA A 118 0.79 -1.82 3.37
N PRO A 119 2.09 -2.12 3.16
CA PRO A 119 2.73 -3.24 3.85
C PRO A 119 2.86 -3.02 5.36
N LEU A 120 3.05 -1.78 5.83
CA LEU A 120 3.09 -1.50 7.27
C LEU A 120 1.70 -1.59 7.91
N ASP A 121 0.65 -1.16 7.20
CA ASP A 121 -0.74 -1.34 7.63
C ASP A 121 -1.04 -2.83 7.79
N ALA A 122 -0.72 -3.66 6.79
CA ALA A 122 -0.93 -5.11 6.87
C ALA A 122 -0.17 -5.72 8.06
N LEU A 123 1.13 -5.40 8.21
CA LEU A 123 1.93 -5.87 9.34
C LEU A 123 1.31 -5.52 10.70
N LEU A 124 0.85 -4.28 10.88
CA LEU A 124 0.32 -3.82 12.16
C LEU A 124 -1.08 -4.39 12.44
N ASN A 125 -1.94 -4.49 11.42
CA ASN A 125 -3.29 -5.04 11.59
C ASN A 125 -3.27 -6.56 11.79
N ASP A 126 -2.39 -7.28 11.10
CA ASP A 126 -2.44 -8.74 11.05
C ASP A 126 -1.56 -9.40 12.14
N LYS A 127 -0.43 -8.78 12.51
CA LYS A 127 0.63 -9.45 13.28
C LYS A 127 1.08 -8.73 14.55
N LEU A 128 0.81 -7.44 14.72
CA LEU A 128 1.30 -6.69 15.89
C LEU A 128 0.86 -7.28 17.23
N GLY A 129 -0.42 -7.69 17.34
CA GLY A 129 -0.96 -8.26 18.58
C GLY A 129 -0.24 -9.55 18.99
N GLU A 130 -0.05 -10.46 18.03
CA GLU A 130 0.70 -11.71 18.21
C GLU A 130 2.15 -11.44 18.68
N ILE A 131 2.84 -10.49 18.02
CA ILE A 131 4.22 -10.14 18.34
C ILE A 131 4.32 -9.54 19.75
N ILE A 132 3.41 -8.64 20.12
CA ILE A 132 3.36 -8.06 21.46
C ILE A 132 3.11 -9.16 22.50
N HIS A 133 2.18 -10.07 22.26
CA HIS A 133 1.90 -11.19 23.15
C HIS A 133 3.14 -12.06 23.35
N VAL A 134 3.78 -12.52 22.27
CA VAL A 134 4.99 -13.37 22.33
C VAL A 134 6.13 -12.67 23.06
N ARG A 135 6.36 -11.38 22.79
CA ARG A 135 7.38 -10.56 23.45
C ARG A 135 7.11 -10.40 24.95
N ARG A 136 5.85 -10.26 25.37
CA ARG A 136 5.44 -10.10 26.78
C ARG A 136 5.52 -11.41 27.56
N SER A 137 5.06 -12.50 26.97
CA SER A 137 4.97 -13.82 27.61
C SER A 137 6.34 -14.49 27.79
N ASN A 138 7.41 -13.97 27.18
CA ASN A 138 8.74 -14.57 27.20
C ASN A 138 9.82 -13.62 27.74
N GLU A 139 10.24 -13.85 28.99
CA GLU A 139 11.37 -13.13 29.56
C GLU A 139 12.67 -13.38 28.78
N ARG A 140 13.46 -12.31 28.58
CA ARG A 140 14.74 -12.30 27.83
C ARG A 140 14.64 -12.57 26.33
N VAL A 141 13.45 -12.37 25.75
CA VAL A 141 13.23 -12.31 24.30
C VAL A 141 12.96 -10.85 23.94
N GLY A 142 13.64 -10.34 22.92
CA GLY A 142 13.44 -9.01 22.36
C GLY A 142 12.45 -9.00 21.18
N TRP A 143 12.34 -7.86 20.50
CA TRP A 143 11.42 -7.69 19.37
C TRP A 143 11.79 -8.62 18.21
N ALA A 144 13.06 -8.67 17.83
CA ALA A 144 13.55 -9.54 16.76
C ALA A 144 13.32 -11.03 17.05
N GLY A 145 13.51 -11.46 18.30
CA GLY A 145 13.22 -12.83 18.72
C GLY A 145 11.73 -13.19 18.67
N ALA A 146 10.85 -12.26 19.02
CA ALA A 146 9.40 -12.44 18.89
C ALA A 146 8.96 -12.50 17.42
N GLU A 147 9.46 -11.59 16.57
CA GLU A 147 9.18 -11.60 15.13
C GLU A 147 9.61 -12.92 14.48
N GLN A 148 10.80 -13.42 14.81
CA GLN A 148 11.29 -14.68 14.27
C GLN A 148 10.31 -15.84 14.55
N HIS A 149 9.73 -15.86 15.75
CA HIS A 149 8.76 -16.87 16.12
C HIS A 149 7.44 -16.72 15.34
N CYS A 150 6.88 -15.51 15.27
CA CYS A 150 5.60 -15.23 14.62
C CYS A 150 5.60 -15.44 13.10
N PHE A 151 6.77 -15.39 12.46
CA PHE A 151 6.89 -15.52 11.00
C PHE A 151 7.39 -16.90 10.52
N GLU A 152 7.75 -17.81 11.43
CA GLU A 152 8.15 -19.18 11.06
C GLU A 152 6.95 -20.01 10.57
N ALA A 153 7.13 -20.72 9.45
CA ALA A 153 6.05 -21.50 8.84
C ALA A 153 5.74 -22.76 9.68
N GLY A 154 4.45 -23.05 9.90
CA GLY A 154 3.99 -24.28 10.57
C GLY A 154 3.97 -24.23 12.10
N ARG A 155 4.09 -23.05 12.72
CA ARG A 155 3.93 -22.87 14.17
C ARG A 155 2.51 -22.38 14.51
N SER A 156 1.87 -23.02 15.49
CA SER A 156 0.66 -22.55 16.16
C SER A 156 1.02 -21.78 17.45
N ASP A 157 0.06 -21.04 18.00
CA ASP A 157 0.18 -20.32 19.30
C ASP A 157 0.64 -21.23 20.46
N GLU A 158 0.52 -22.55 20.32
CA GLU A 158 0.92 -23.55 21.33
C GLU A 158 2.40 -23.98 21.23
N THR A 159 3.12 -23.58 20.18
CA THR A 159 4.52 -23.99 20.00
C THR A 159 5.46 -23.16 20.87
N ALA A 160 6.23 -23.80 21.75
CA ALA A 160 7.19 -23.11 22.59
C ALA A 160 8.25 -22.36 21.75
N ILE A 161 8.56 -21.12 22.15
CA ILE A 161 9.58 -20.31 21.47
C ILE A 161 10.97 -20.97 21.59
N ASP A 162 11.70 -21.02 20.47
CA ASP A 162 13.10 -21.42 20.50
C ASP A 162 13.95 -20.26 21.06
N LYS A 163 14.25 -20.33 22.35
CA LYS A 163 15.02 -19.30 23.07
C LYS A 163 16.43 -19.12 22.52
N LYS A 164 17.03 -20.12 21.86
CA LYS A 164 18.38 -20.01 21.30
C LYS A 164 18.34 -19.19 20.01
N LEU A 165 17.39 -19.50 19.13
CA LEU A 165 17.17 -18.76 17.88
C LEU A 165 16.74 -17.31 18.18
N ALA A 166 15.77 -17.12 19.08
CA ALA A 166 15.29 -15.79 19.46
C ALA A 166 16.42 -14.89 19.98
N ARG A 167 17.29 -15.41 20.86
CA ARG A 167 18.45 -14.65 21.37
C ARG A 167 19.47 -14.34 20.28
N ALA A 168 19.65 -15.23 19.29
CA ALA A 168 20.53 -14.98 18.17
C ALA A 168 19.99 -13.84 17.28
N ALA A 169 18.68 -13.80 17.04
CA ALA A 169 18.02 -12.70 16.34
C ALA A 169 18.16 -11.37 17.11
N ASP A 170 17.88 -11.36 18.41
CA ASP A 170 18.03 -10.17 19.26
C ASP A 170 19.47 -9.66 19.27
N LYS A 171 20.46 -10.57 19.33
CA LYS A 171 21.87 -10.19 19.25
C LYS A 171 22.20 -9.55 17.90
N ALA A 172 21.71 -10.13 16.81
CA ALA A 172 21.96 -9.61 15.47
C ALA A 172 21.24 -8.27 15.18
N GLU A 173 20.11 -8.00 15.85
CA GLU A 173 19.48 -6.67 15.84
C GLU A 173 20.30 -5.67 16.65
N LYS A 174 20.80 -6.08 17.82
CA LYS A 174 21.61 -5.24 18.71
C LYS A 174 22.92 -4.78 18.06
N GLU A 175 23.55 -5.62 17.25
CA GLU A 175 24.77 -5.27 16.51
C GLU A 175 24.55 -4.15 15.48
N VAL A 176 23.31 -3.89 15.07
CA VAL A 176 22.93 -2.81 14.13
C VAL A 176 22.22 -1.64 14.84
N SER A 177 22.12 -1.69 16.18
CA SER A 177 21.22 -0.90 17.02
C SER A 177 21.56 0.59 17.21
N GLN A 178 22.49 1.18 16.47
CA GLN A 178 22.85 2.58 16.69
C GLN A 178 21.69 3.56 16.36
N THR A 179 20.64 3.10 15.66
CA THR A 179 19.51 3.95 15.21
C THR A 179 18.13 3.53 15.71
N LEU A 180 17.99 2.43 16.46
CA LEU A 180 16.68 1.90 16.88
C LEU A 180 16.14 2.57 18.16
N PRO A 181 14.80 2.72 18.30
CA PRO A 181 14.19 3.28 19.51
C PRO A 181 14.37 2.35 20.72
N ALA A 182 14.35 2.92 21.92
CA ALA A 182 14.37 2.16 23.17
C ALA A 182 13.13 1.25 23.28
N ASP A 183 13.31 0.06 23.86
CA ASP A 183 12.22 -0.91 24.07
C ASP A 183 11.29 -0.47 25.21
N PRO A 184 10.02 -0.13 24.94
CA PRO A 184 9.10 0.28 26.01
C PRO A 184 8.80 -0.85 26.99
N MET A 185 9.02 -2.12 26.62
CA MET A 185 8.86 -3.26 27.54
C MET A 185 10.08 -3.48 28.46
N ALA A 186 11.16 -2.69 28.32
CA ALA A 186 12.29 -2.72 29.24
C ALA A 186 11.97 -2.07 30.61
N SER A 187 10.93 -1.24 30.69
CA SER A 187 10.46 -0.61 31.93
C SER A 187 9.03 -1.02 32.24
N LEU A 188 8.77 -1.45 33.48
CA LEU A 188 7.43 -1.80 33.95
C LEU A 188 6.44 -0.63 33.86
N GLN A 189 6.94 0.62 33.90
CA GLN A 189 6.09 1.81 33.79
C GLN A 189 5.52 1.98 32.37
N THR A 190 6.27 1.59 31.34
CA THR A 190 5.91 1.78 29.92
C THR A 190 5.44 0.50 29.23
N ALA A 191 5.64 -0.66 29.86
CA ALA A 191 5.33 -1.98 29.30
C ALA A 191 3.85 -2.21 28.97
N HIS A 192 2.94 -1.40 29.50
CA HIS A 192 1.49 -1.50 29.27
C HIS A 192 0.92 -0.40 28.36
N ASN A 193 1.75 0.55 27.92
CA ASN A 193 1.32 1.65 27.07
C ASN A 193 1.22 1.19 25.61
N PHE A 194 0.05 0.71 25.20
CA PHE A 194 -0.16 0.14 23.88
C PHE A 194 0.17 1.09 22.71
N PRO A 195 -0.28 2.36 22.69
CA PRO A 195 0.12 3.28 21.62
C PRO A 195 1.64 3.46 21.51
N LEU A 196 2.35 3.51 22.65
CA LEU A 196 3.80 3.60 22.67
C LEU A 196 4.46 2.33 22.13
N LEU A 197 3.96 1.15 22.50
CA LEU A 197 4.44 -0.12 21.97
C LEU A 197 4.25 -0.21 20.45
N ALA A 198 3.05 0.11 19.96
CA ALA A 198 2.72 0.07 18.54
C ALA A 198 3.59 1.03 17.72
N PHE A 199 3.75 2.28 18.18
CA PHE A 199 4.57 3.26 17.47
C PHE A 199 6.06 2.95 17.55
N SER A 200 6.56 2.48 18.70
CA SER A 200 7.95 2.07 18.86
C SER A 200 8.29 0.91 17.93
N TYR A 201 7.39 -0.07 17.80
CA TYR A 201 7.52 -1.17 16.83
C TYR A 201 7.48 -0.67 15.37
N LEU A 202 6.55 0.22 15.03
CA LEU A 202 6.50 0.85 13.71
C LEU A 202 7.84 1.52 13.36
N VAL A 203 8.40 2.32 14.27
CA VAL A 203 9.69 3.00 14.04
C VAL A 203 10.82 1.99 13.81
N ARG A 204 10.87 0.89 14.57
CA ARG A 204 11.86 -0.19 14.34
C ARG A 204 11.76 -0.74 12.92
N ARG A 205 10.55 -1.10 12.49
CA ARG A 205 10.29 -1.65 11.15
C ARG A 205 10.54 -0.63 10.04
N PHE A 206 10.20 0.64 10.26
CA PHE A 206 10.40 1.71 9.29
C PHE A 206 11.90 2.01 9.07
N VAL A 207 12.66 2.21 10.15
CA VAL A 207 14.11 2.54 10.06
C VAL A 207 14.90 1.37 9.46
N ALA A 208 14.51 0.13 9.75
CA ALA A 208 15.17 -1.07 9.25
C ALA A 208 14.46 -1.70 8.03
N CYS A 209 13.53 -1.01 7.38
CA CYS A 209 12.66 -1.60 6.35
C CYS A 209 13.39 -2.32 5.21
N PRO A 210 14.58 -1.90 4.72
CA PRO A 210 15.24 -2.62 3.63
C PRO A 210 15.92 -3.92 4.06
N ARG A 211 15.82 -4.32 5.34
CA ARG A 211 16.34 -5.61 5.84
C ARG A 211 15.29 -6.72 5.83
N TRP A 212 14.04 -6.34 5.57
CA TRP A 212 12.88 -7.20 5.72
C TRP A 212 12.07 -7.24 4.43
N CYS A 213 11.52 -8.41 4.13
CA CYS A 213 10.55 -8.54 3.05
C CYS A 213 9.28 -7.79 3.42
N LEU A 214 8.73 -7.01 2.49
CA LEU A 214 7.46 -6.28 2.70
C LEU A 214 6.21 -7.18 2.75
N ASN A 215 6.30 -8.43 2.27
CA ASN A 215 5.15 -9.35 2.22
C ASN A 215 5.19 -10.38 3.34
N CYS A 216 6.28 -11.15 3.45
CA CYS A 216 6.38 -12.17 4.51
C CYS A 216 7.04 -11.66 5.80
N TYR A 217 7.53 -10.41 5.82
CA TYR A 217 8.17 -9.78 6.98
C TYR A 217 9.46 -10.42 7.48
N LYS A 218 9.89 -11.53 6.86
CA LYS A 218 11.14 -12.24 7.15
C LYS A 218 12.36 -11.46 6.72
N ARG A 219 13.48 -11.75 7.38
CA ARG A 219 14.78 -11.14 7.07
C ARG A 219 15.23 -11.59 5.68
N CYS A 220 15.61 -10.64 4.84
CA CYS A 220 16.19 -10.94 3.53
C CYS A 220 17.70 -11.23 3.65
N ASP A 221 18.28 -11.89 2.64
CA ASP A 221 19.70 -12.26 2.64
C ASP A 221 20.58 -11.03 2.89
N GLN A 222 21.53 -11.17 3.81
CA GLN A 222 22.42 -10.11 4.26
C GLN A 222 23.47 -9.75 3.22
N THR A 223 23.66 -10.57 2.19
CA THR A 223 24.56 -10.29 1.06
C THR A 223 24.04 -9.15 0.17
N ILE A 224 22.73 -8.89 0.19
CA ILE A 224 22.05 -7.85 -0.57
C ILE A 224 21.17 -7.04 0.38
N THR A 225 21.73 -5.97 0.94
CA THR A 225 20.88 -4.92 1.53
C THR A 225 20.28 -4.14 0.35
N ALA A 226 19.01 -3.76 0.32
CA ALA A 226 18.48 -2.93 -0.76
C ALA A 226 18.39 -1.46 -0.30
N LEU A 227 18.51 -0.48 -1.22
CA LEU A 227 18.27 0.93 -0.87
C LEU A 227 16.78 1.20 -0.71
N LYS A 228 15.97 0.56 -1.55
CA LYS A 228 14.52 0.56 -1.44
C LYS A 228 14.04 -0.67 -0.68
N PRO A 229 12.96 -0.55 0.10
CA PRO A 229 12.21 -1.69 0.61
C PRO A 229 11.80 -2.64 -0.52
N PHE A 230 11.86 -3.95 -0.29
CA PHE A 230 11.66 -4.94 -1.36
C PHE A 230 10.91 -6.18 -0.89
N VAL A 231 10.58 -7.02 -1.86
CA VAL A 231 9.95 -8.33 -1.64
C VAL A 231 11.00 -9.41 -1.91
N CYS A 232 11.12 -10.41 -1.02
CA CYS A 232 12.14 -11.45 -1.16
C CYS A 232 11.86 -12.37 -2.36
N GLU A 233 12.87 -13.13 -2.76
CA GLU A 233 12.84 -14.04 -3.92
C GLU A 233 11.96 -15.29 -3.73
N SER A 234 11.28 -15.42 -2.58
CA SER A 234 10.33 -16.52 -2.37
C SER A 234 9.24 -16.49 -3.45
N PRO A 235 8.96 -17.60 -4.15
CA PRO A 235 7.94 -17.65 -5.20
C PRO A 235 6.58 -17.12 -4.73
N LEU A 236 6.19 -17.42 -3.48
CA LEU A 236 4.94 -16.93 -2.90
C LEU A 236 4.94 -15.40 -2.75
N CYS A 237 6.04 -14.82 -2.26
CA CYS A 237 6.13 -13.38 -2.06
C CYS A 237 6.19 -12.63 -3.40
N LEU A 238 6.93 -13.15 -4.36
CA LEU A 238 6.98 -12.63 -5.73
C LEU A 238 5.61 -12.71 -6.40
N PHE A 239 4.89 -13.83 -6.25
CA PHE A 239 3.52 -13.97 -6.74
C PHE A 239 2.57 -12.96 -6.07
N GLN A 240 2.63 -12.82 -4.75
CA GLN A 240 1.83 -11.84 -4.01
C GLN A 240 2.10 -10.40 -4.48
N LEU A 241 3.36 -10.07 -4.76
CA LEU A 241 3.71 -8.78 -5.33
C LEU A 241 3.17 -8.61 -6.74
N ILE A 242 3.50 -9.53 -7.64
CA ILE A 242 3.30 -9.34 -9.08
C ILE A 242 1.85 -9.62 -9.49
N ALA A 243 1.22 -10.66 -8.94
CA ALA A 243 -0.15 -11.03 -9.26
C ALA A 243 -1.18 -10.31 -8.39
N LEU A 244 -0.93 -10.14 -7.08
CA LEU A 244 -1.90 -9.59 -6.13
C LEU A 244 -1.68 -8.11 -5.79
N GLY A 245 -0.55 -7.52 -6.19
CA GLY A 245 -0.22 -6.12 -5.88
C GLY A 245 0.13 -5.88 -4.41
N LEU A 246 0.50 -6.92 -3.66
CA LEU A 246 0.91 -6.81 -2.25
C LEU A 246 2.39 -6.41 -2.17
N GLY A 247 2.68 -5.26 -1.57
CA GLY A 247 4.05 -4.71 -1.44
C GLY A 247 4.10 -3.23 -1.83
N PRO A 248 5.18 -2.74 -2.45
CA PRO A 248 5.25 -1.38 -2.98
C PRO A 248 4.14 -1.13 -4.01
N SER A 249 3.39 -0.04 -3.85
CA SER A 249 2.31 0.29 -4.79
C SER A 249 2.88 0.83 -6.11
N LEU A 250 2.54 0.15 -7.20
CA LEU A 250 2.84 0.60 -8.57
C LEU A 250 2.15 1.93 -8.87
N GLU A 251 0.91 2.10 -8.44
CA GLU A 251 0.10 3.28 -8.64
C GLU A 251 0.72 4.50 -7.95
N HIS A 252 1.27 4.31 -6.74
CA HIS A 252 2.01 5.35 -6.04
C HIS A 252 3.30 5.76 -6.77
N GLU A 253 4.05 4.80 -7.31
CA GLU A 253 5.27 5.13 -8.07
C GLU A 253 4.96 5.86 -9.39
N ILE A 254 3.88 5.47 -10.09
CA ILE A 254 3.41 6.17 -11.31
C ILE A 254 3.02 7.62 -11.00
N THR A 255 2.33 7.85 -9.88
CA THR A 255 1.84 9.18 -9.50
C THR A 255 2.93 10.10 -8.96
N THR A 256 3.95 9.56 -8.30
CA THR A 256 5.04 10.34 -7.67
C THR A 256 6.32 10.43 -8.51
N ASN A 257 6.56 9.48 -9.42
CA ASN A 257 7.82 9.34 -10.16
C ASN A 257 7.61 8.97 -11.64
N THR A 258 6.63 9.60 -12.27
CA THR A 258 6.16 9.32 -13.65
C THR A 258 7.29 9.23 -14.68
N ALA A 259 8.21 10.21 -14.70
CA ALA A 259 9.29 10.25 -15.69
C ALA A 259 10.30 9.10 -15.52
N SER A 260 10.52 8.63 -14.29
CA SER A 260 11.42 7.50 -14.05
C SER A 260 10.77 6.18 -14.43
N VAL A 261 9.46 6.02 -14.17
CA VAL A 261 8.70 4.84 -14.61
C VAL A 261 8.69 4.77 -16.14
N ASP A 262 8.46 5.88 -16.83
CA ASP A 262 8.55 5.97 -18.29
C ASP A 262 9.94 5.52 -18.79
N LEU A 263 11.03 6.03 -18.19
CA LEU A 263 12.39 5.60 -18.55
C LEU A 263 12.61 4.10 -18.34
N LEU A 264 12.14 3.52 -17.23
CA LEU A 264 12.29 2.09 -16.94
C LEU A 264 11.56 1.21 -17.96
N VAL A 265 10.36 1.62 -18.39
CA VAL A 265 9.60 0.92 -19.42
C VAL A 265 10.31 1.02 -20.77
N GLN A 266 10.78 2.20 -21.16
CA GLN A 266 11.59 2.40 -22.37
C GLN A 266 12.84 1.51 -22.38
N LEU A 267 13.60 1.50 -21.29
CA LEU A 267 14.82 0.70 -21.17
C LEU A 267 14.54 -0.79 -21.26
N THR A 268 13.46 -1.26 -20.65
CA THR A 268 13.05 -2.67 -20.74
C THR A 268 12.63 -3.02 -22.16
N TYR A 269 11.89 -2.14 -22.84
CA TYR A 269 11.48 -2.34 -24.24
C TYR A 269 12.69 -2.44 -25.17
N ILE A 270 13.65 -1.51 -25.05
CA ILE A 270 14.87 -1.49 -25.87
C ILE A 270 15.73 -2.73 -25.57
N ALA A 271 15.89 -3.09 -24.29
CA ALA A 271 16.59 -4.31 -23.90
C ALA A 271 15.90 -5.56 -24.45
N ALA A 272 14.57 -5.61 -24.50
CA ALA A 272 13.85 -6.72 -25.11
C ALA A 272 14.07 -6.77 -26.64
N LYS A 273 13.83 -5.66 -27.37
CA LYS A 273 13.96 -5.64 -28.83
C LYS A 273 15.40 -5.82 -29.33
N GLU A 274 16.41 -5.43 -28.55
CA GLU A 274 17.82 -5.49 -28.94
C GLU A 274 18.59 -6.65 -28.28
N ASN A 275 17.88 -7.65 -27.72
CA ASN A 275 18.43 -8.85 -27.07
C ASN A 275 19.38 -8.54 -25.89
N GLY A 276 19.07 -7.51 -25.12
CA GLY A 276 19.71 -7.14 -23.86
C GLY A 276 19.15 -7.84 -22.62
N LEU A 277 17.93 -8.38 -22.67
CA LEU A 277 17.37 -9.23 -21.60
C LEU A 277 17.76 -10.69 -21.85
N LYS A 278 18.47 -11.31 -20.90
CA LYS A 278 18.96 -12.70 -21.02
C LYS A 278 18.94 -13.41 -19.67
N GLY A 279 18.70 -14.72 -19.69
CA GLY A 279 18.74 -15.57 -18.50
C GLY A 279 17.92 -15.00 -17.34
N ASP A 280 18.55 -14.82 -16.18
CA ASP A 280 17.92 -14.34 -14.93
C ASP A 280 17.34 -12.91 -15.02
N LEU A 281 17.62 -12.16 -16.09
CA LEU A 281 17.04 -10.84 -16.33
C LEU A 281 15.65 -10.88 -16.98
N LEU A 282 15.20 -12.06 -17.45
CA LEU A 282 13.89 -12.22 -18.07
C LEU A 282 12.77 -12.29 -17.01
N PRO A 283 11.56 -11.78 -17.31
CA PRO A 283 10.42 -11.80 -16.39
C PRO A 283 9.73 -13.18 -16.38
N VAL A 284 10.46 -14.22 -15.96
CA VAL A 284 9.94 -15.60 -15.88
C VAL A 284 9.22 -15.87 -14.55
N GLY A 285 8.31 -16.84 -14.54
CA GLY A 285 7.56 -17.26 -13.35
C GLY A 285 6.38 -16.34 -12.99
N LEU A 286 5.91 -15.53 -13.96
CA LEU A 286 4.92 -14.47 -13.75
C LEU A 286 3.57 -14.76 -14.42
N GLU A 287 3.43 -15.94 -15.04
CA GLU A 287 2.27 -16.37 -15.83
C GLU A 287 1.87 -15.33 -16.89
N LEU A 288 2.86 -14.77 -17.59
CA LEU A 288 2.62 -13.75 -18.61
C LEU A 288 2.11 -14.43 -19.87
N LYS A 289 0.85 -14.16 -20.24
CA LYS A 289 0.27 -14.63 -21.49
C LYS A 289 0.76 -13.77 -22.64
N VAL A 290 1.47 -14.40 -23.58
CA VAL A 290 2.07 -13.79 -24.78
C VAL A 290 1.71 -14.60 -26.02
N PRO A 291 1.83 -14.05 -27.22
CA PRO A 291 1.56 -14.80 -28.45
C PRO A 291 2.47 -16.02 -28.60
N ARG A 292 1.98 -17.09 -29.23
CA ARG A 292 2.78 -18.31 -29.49
C ARG A 292 4.00 -18.07 -30.38
N ASP A 293 3.87 -17.19 -31.38
CA ASP A 293 4.97 -16.74 -32.22
C ASP A 293 5.06 -15.20 -32.18
N PRO A 294 5.74 -14.64 -31.17
CA PRO A 294 5.87 -13.19 -31.03
C PRO A 294 6.75 -12.56 -32.12
N LEU A 295 7.61 -13.33 -32.77
CA LEU A 295 8.54 -12.83 -33.80
C LEU A 295 7.83 -12.61 -35.15
N ALA A 296 6.80 -13.40 -35.44
CA ALA A 296 6.00 -13.27 -36.66
C ALA A 296 5.13 -11.99 -36.72
N ASN A 297 4.87 -11.34 -35.58
CA ASN A 297 4.05 -10.13 -35.51
C ASN A 297 4.92 -8.86 -35.41
N VAL A 298 5.43 -8.44 -36.56
CA VAL A 298 6.29 -7.25 -36.71
C VAL A 298 5.52 -5.95 -36.45
N ASP A 299 4.19 -5.96 -36.63
CA ASP A 299 3.35 -4.75 -36.66
C ASP A 299 2.51 -4.52 -35.38
N GLY A 300 2.53 -5.45 -34.42
CA GLY A 300 1.87 -5.29 -33.13
C GLY A 300 0.34 -5.28 -33.19
N THR A 301 -0.26 -5.96 -34.17
CA THR A 301 -1.72 -6.16 -34.23
C THR A 301 -2.18 -7.12 -33.12
N ALA A 302 -3.35 -6.83 -32.54
CA ALA A 302 -3.91 -7.63 -31.45
C ALA A 302 -4.21 -9.07 -31.92
N PHE A 303 -3.77 -10.06 -31.13
CA PHE A 303 -4.10 -11.46 -31.36
C PHE A 303 -5.51 -11.75 -30.83
N GLU A 304 -6.33 -12.45 -31.62
CA GLU A 304 -7.57 -13.05 -31.14
C GLU A 304 -7.24 -14.16 -30.11
N GLY A 305 -8.03 -14.24 -29.04
CA GLY A 305 -7.63 -14.78 -27.74
C GLY A 305 -7.25 -16.27 -27.62
N ASP A 306 -7.25 -17.05 -28.69
CA ASP A 306 -7.03 -18.51 -28.63
C ASP A 306 -5.56 -18.96 -28.82
N ASP A 307 -4.65 -18.06 -29.22
CA ASP A 307 -3.24 -18.39 -29.53
C ASP A 307 -2.21 -17.87 -28.51
N LEU A 308 -2.65 -17.49 -27.30
CA LEU A 308 -1.77 -17.05 -26.23
C LEU A 308 -1.19 -18.24 -25.45
N VAL A 309 0.13 -18.21 -25.22
CA VAL A 309 0.86 -19.17 -24.40
C VAL A 309 1.52 -18.47 -23.21
N ASP A 310 1.97 -19.24 -22.23
CA ASP A 310 2.77 -18.68 -21.15
C ASP A 310 4.17 -18.30 -21.65
N LEU A 311 4.68 -17.13 -21.28
CA LEU A 311 6.04 -16.68 -21.62
C LEU A 311 7.08 -17.73 -21.24
N ASP A 312 6.87 -18.43 -20.11
CA ASP A 312 7.78 -19.45 -19.60
C ASP A 312 7.87 -20.69 -20.50
N THR A 313 6.85 -20.93 -21.33
CA THR A 313 6.80 -22.08 -22.26
C THR A 313 7.58 -21.85 -23.55
N LEU A 314 7.99 -20.62 -23.83
CA LEU A 314 8.81 -20.31 -25.00
C LEU A 314 10.24 -20.85 -24.81
N GLY A 315 10.75 -21.55 -25.81
CA GLY A 315 11.98 -22.33 -25.70
C GLY A 315 13.29 -21.52 -25.73
N ASP A 316 13.26 -20.27 -26.20
CA ASP A 316 14.45 -19.43 -26.33
C ASP A 316 14.23 -17.99 -25.84
N ASP A 317 15.32 -17.33 -25.44
CA ASP A 317 15.32 -15.97 -24.90
C ASP A 317 14.86 -14.93 -25.94
N MET A 318 15.04 -15.18 -27.24
CA MET A 318 14.62 -14.25 -28.30
C MET A 318 13.10 -14.17 -28.40
N ASN A 319 12.42 -15.31 -28.40
CA ASN A 319 10.96 -15.40 -28.38
C ASN A 319 10.39 -14.79 -27.09
N LYS A 320 11.03 -15.03 -25.94
CA LYS A 320 10.65 -14.37 -24.68
C LYS A 320 10.79 -12.85 -24.76
N CYS A 321 11.92 -12.36 -25.28
CA CYS A 321 12.15 -10.93 -25.50
C CYS A 321 11.10 -10.31 -26.42
N ALA A 322 10.75 -10.99 -27.51
CA ALA A 322 9.71 -10.52 -28.42
C ALA A 322 8.33 -10.48 -27.73
N GLY A 323 7.98 -11.49 -26.93
CA GLY A 323 6.76 -11.49 -26.10
C GLY A 323 6.70 -10.33 -25.10
N VAL A 324 7.81 -10.05 -24.41
CA VAL A 324 7.93 -8.89 -23.49
C VAL A 324 7.71 -7.57 -24.23
N ALA A 325 8.31 -7.40 -25.40
CA ALA A 325 8.14 -6.18 -26.19
C ALA A 325 6.70 -6.00 -26.69
N THR A 326 5.99 -7.08 -27.02
CA THR A 326 4.57 -7.06 -27.39
C THR A 326 3.70 -6.56 -26.24
N LEU A 327 3.89 -7.09 -25.03
CA LEU A 327 3.15 -6.64 -23.84
C LEU A 327 3.40 -5.16 -23.51
N ILE A 328 4.65 -4.68 -23.66
CA ILE A 328 4.95 -3.25 -23.45
C ILE A 328 4.25 -2.36 -24.50
N ASN A 329 4.05 -2.85 -25.72
CA ASN A 329 3.34 -2.11 -26.77
C ASN A 329 1.82 -1.98 -26.52
N GLU A 330 1.23 -2.81 -25.64
CA GLU A 330 -0.15 -2.65 -25.17
C GLU A 330 -0.28 -1.56 -24.11
N LEU A 331 0.80 -1.29 -23.35
CA LEU A 331 0.77 -0.32 -22.27
C LEU A 331 0.55 1.09 -22.81
N PRO A 332 -0.41 1.85 -22.25
CA PRO A 332 -0.60 3.26 -22.57
C PRO A 332 0.57 4.13 -22.09
N PRO A 333 0.64 5.41 -22.49
CA PRO A 333 1.61 6.35 -21.94
C PRO A 333 1.52 6.44 -20.41
N ILE A 334 2.67 6.51 -19.72
CA ILE A 334 2.70 6.56 -18.25
C ILE A 334 2.08 7.86 -17.72
N SER A 335 2.18 8.96 -18.47
CA SER A 335 1.50 10.22 -18.16
C SER A 335 -0.02 10.10 -18.16
N GLU A 336 -0.60 9.31 -19.07
CA GLU A 336 -2.03 8.99 -19.10
C GLU A 336 -2.43 8.19 -17.86
N MET A 337 -1.63 7.17 -17.48
CA MET A 337 -1.85 6.39 -16.26
C MET A 337 -1.83 7.27 -15.02
N ARG A 338 -0.91 8.24 -14.94
CA ARG A 338 -0.83 9.22 -13.85
C ARG A 338 -2.12 10.02 -13.74
N VAL A 339 -2.59 10.60 -14.85
CA VAL A 339 -3.82 11.41 -14.89
C VAL A 339 -5.03 10.57 -14.48
N TRP A 340 -5.13 9.34 -14.98
CA TRP A 340 -6.18 8.38 -14.60
C TRP A 340 -6.20 8.15 -13.09
N LEU A 341 -5.04 7.84 -12.50
CA LEU A 341 -4.92 7.56 -11.07
C LEU A 341 -5.13 8.79 -10.19
N SER A 342 -4.69 9.97 -10.62
CA SER A 342 -4.85 11.21 -9.86
C SER A 342 -6.25 11.82 -9.99
N GLY A 343 -7.03 11.42 -11.00
CA GLY A 343 -8.34 11.98 -11.31
C GLY A 343 -8.26 13.44 -11.76
N GLU A 344 -7.11 13.88 -12.29
CA GLU A 344 -6.90 15.24 -12.78
C GLU A 344 -7.81 15.59 -13.96
N ASP A 345 -8.28 14.58 -14.69
CA ASP A 345 -9.25 14.65 -15.79
C ASP A 345 -10.71 14.86 -15.32
N MET A 346 -10.98 14.86 -14.01
CA MET A 346 -12.34 14.86 -13.46
C MET A 346 -12.64 16.11 -12.61
N THR A 347 -13.91 16.48 -12.53
CA THR A 347 -14.39 17.51 -11.58
C THR A 347 -14.29 17.02 -10.13
N ALA A 348 -14.38 17.94 -9.16
CA ALA A 348 -14.30 17.58 -7.73
C ALA A 348 -15.41 16.60 -7.31
N ASP A 349 -16.63 16.78 -7.82
CA ASP A 349 -17.77 15.92 -7.51
C ASP A 349 -17.64 14.54 -8.17
N GLU A 350 -17.15 14.47 -9.41
CA GLU A 350 -16.86 13.20 -10.07
C GLU A 350 -15.72 12.44 -9.40
N ARG A 351 -14.68 13.12 -8.91
CA ARG A 351 -13.61 12.49 -8.09
C ARG A 351 -14.14 11.91 -6.80
N ILE A 352 -15.21 12.46 -6.24
CA ILE A 352 -15.87 11.94 -5.05
C ILE A 352 -16.69 10.69 -5.37
N LEU A 353 -17.31 10.63 -6.55
CA LEU A 353 -18.12 9.49 -7.00
C LEU A 353 -17.25 8.33 -7.52
N ASN A 354 -16.15 8.65 -8.21
CA ASN A 354 -15.21 7.70 -8.82
C ASN A 354 -13.88 7.63 -8.05
N ARG A 355 -13.95 7.54 -6.72
CA ARG A 355 -12.77 7.51 -5.83
C ARG A 355 -11.84 6.31 -6.06
N THR A 356 -12.30 5.29 -6.77
CA THR A 356 -11.60 4.00 -6.92
C THR A 356 -11.31 3.71 -8.39
N ARG A 357 -10.29 4.37 -8.94
CA ARG A 357 -9.78 4.05 -10.28
C ARG A 357 -8.60 3.11 -10.16
N LYS A 358 -8.74 1.88 -10.65
CA LYS A 358 -7.62 0.94 -10.76
C LYS A 358 -7.02 1.02 -12.16
N LEU A 359 -5.74 0.70 -12.30
CA LEU A 359 -5.09 0.62 -13.62
C LEU A 359 -5.77 -0.42 -14.52
N VAL A 360 -6.21 -1.55 -13.95
CA VAL A 360 -6.86 -2.64 -14.69
C VAL A 360 -8.21 -2.24 -15.31
N ASP A 361 -8.86 -1.20 -14.78
CA ASP A 361 -10.14 -0.70 -15.30
C ASP A 361 -9.93 0.35 -16.41
N MET A 362 -8.68 0.77 -16.64
CA MET A 362 -8.36 1.82 -17.59
C MET A 362 -8.65 1.39 -19.03
N ARG A 363 -9.07 2.34 -19.86
CA ARG A 363 -9.49 2.11 -21.25
C ARG A 363 -10.52 0.98 -21.40
N GLY A 364 -11.43 0.84 -20.44
CA GLY A 364 -12.47 -0.18 -20.44
C GLY A 364 -11.95 -1.61 -20.32
N GLY A 365 -10.78 -1.83 -19.71
CA GLY A 365 -10.18 -3.16 -19.53
C GLY A 365 -9.56 -3.74 -20.81
N THR A 366 -9.27 -2.92 -21.81
CA THR A 366 -8.69 -3.35 -23.10
C THR A 366 -7.22 -3.74 -23.01
N VAL A 367 -6.49 -3.26 -22.00
CA VAL A 367 -5.08 -3.62 -21.77
C VAL A 367 -5.02 -4.95 -21.03
N SER A 368 -4.24 -5.91 -21.53
CA SER A 368 -4.18 -7.25 -20.94
C SER A 368 -3.66 -7.24 -19.50
N ILE A 369 -4.12 -8.20 -18.70
CA ILE A 369 -3.61 -8.42 -17.33
C ILE A 369 -2.10 -8.71 -17.35
N SER A 370 -1.61 -9.42 -18.38
CA SER A 370 -0.19 -9.69 -18.58
C SER A 370 0.62 -8.41 -18.73
N ALA A 371 0.14 -7.41 -19.48
CA ALA A 371 0.82 -6.13 -19.62
C ALA A 371 0.92 -5.39 -18.26
N TRP A 372 -0.15 -5.39 -17.46
CA TRP A 372 -0.14 -4.81 -16.11
C TRP A 372 0.81 -5.54 -15.15
N ARG A 373 0.84 -6.88 -15.19
CA ARG A 373 1.80 -7.70 -14.42
C ARG A 373 3.24 -7.41 -14.82
N LEU A 374 3.51 -7.27 -16.12
CA LEU A 374 4.83 -6.91 -16.63
C LEU A 374 5.23 -5.50 -16.18
N LEU A 375 4.34 -4.50 -16.26
CA LEU A 375 4.62 -3.15 -15.76
C LEU A 375 4.98 -3.16 -14.27
N ARG A 376 4.24 -3.94 -13.47
CA ARG A 376 4.53 -4.12 -12.04
C ARG A 376 5.91 -4.74 -11.83
N TRP A 377 6.26 -5.77 -12.61
CA TRP A 377 7.60 -6.34 -12.57
C TRP A 377 8.66 -5.30 -12.91
N ILE A 378 8.53 -4.55 -14.01
CA ILE A 378 9.51 -3.53 -14.46
C ILE A 378 9.88 -2.58 -13.33
N VAL A 379 8.87 -2.08 -12.60
CA VAL A 379 9.06 -1.13 -11.50
C VAL A 379 9.60 -1.82 -10.25
N ALA A 380 9.00 -2.95 -9.83
CA ALA A 380 9.32 -3.59 -8.56
C ALA A 380 10.69 -4.28 -8.54
N SER A 381 11.17 -4.73 -9.70
CA SER A 381 12.47 -5.39 -9.83
C SER A 381 13.64 -4.43 -10.05
N ASN A 382 13.37 -3.12 -10.22
CA ASN A 382 14.42 -2.11 -10.27
C ASN A 382 14.94 -1.81 -8.85
N THR A 383 16.21 -2.11 -8.61
CA THR A 383 16.86 -1.89 -7.30
C THR A 383 17.50 -0.50 -7.18
N SER A 384 17.58 0.24 -8.30
CA SER A 384 18.11 1.60 -8.31
C SER A 384 17.07 2.64 -7.92
N TYR A 385 17.51 3.68 -7.22
CA TYR A 385 16.75 4.92 -7.11
C TYR A 385 17.01 5.78 -8.34
N LEU A 386 15.94 6.15 -9.04
CA LEU A 386 15.96 7.01 -10.20
C LEU A 386 14.93 8.12 -9.98
N LYS A 387 15.34 9.38 -10.09
CA LYS A 387 14.44 10.54 -10.03
C LYS A 387 14.90 11.63 -10.99
N LEU A 388 13.97 12.15 -11.79
CA LEU A 388 14.24 13.28 -12.67
C LEU A 388 14.61 14.52 -11.85
N ILE A 389 15.63 15.25 -12.28
CA ILE A 389 16.03 16.54 -11.71
C ILE A 389 15.27 17.64 -12.45
N GLU A 390 14.40 18.33 -11.74
CA GLU A 390 13.60 19.44 -12.28
C GLU A 390 14.13 20.80 -11.83
N GLU A 391 14.79 20.86 -10.67
CA GLU A 391 15.28 22.10 -10.07
C GLU A 391 16.61 22.54 -10.71
N GLU A 392 16.69 23.79 -11.19
CA GLU A 392 17.86 24.30 -11.92
C GLU A 392 19.14 24.32 -11.08
N ASP A 393 19.02 24.48 -9.77
CA ASP A 393 20.15 24.47 -8.82
C ASP A 393 20.66 23.07 -8.49
N GLU A 394 19.90 22.03 -8.83
CA GLU A 394 20.30 20.62 -8.69
C GLU A 394 20.80 20.00 -10.01
N LEU A 395 20.68 20.70 -11.14
CA LEU A 395 21.18 20.24 -12.43
C LEU A 395 22.71 20.31 -12.48
N ILE A 396 23.30 19.31 -13.13
CA ILE A 396 24.73 19.31 -13.47
C ILE A 396 24.98 20.42 -14.49
N GLN A 397 25.96 21.27 -14.18
CA GLN A 397 26.31 22.42 -15.00
C GLN A 397 27.34 22.01 -16.07
N GLY A 398 27.26 22.62 -17.24
CA GLY A 398 28.13 22.28 -18.39
C GLY A 398 27.61 21.11 -19.23
N ILE A 399 26.41 20.60 -18.96
CA ILE A 399 25.68 19.66 -19.80
C ILE A 399 24.65 20.44 -20.63
N GLY A 400 24.47 20.07 -21.90
CA GLY A 400 23.49 20.71 -22.78
C GLY A 400 22.05 20.51 -22.31
N LYS A 401 21.17 21.47 -22.66
CA LYS A 401 19.76 21.51 -22.23
C LYS A 401 18.91 20.38 -22.85
N GLU A 402 19.39 19.78 -23.92
CA GLU A 402 18.79 18.64 -24.61
C GLU A 402 18.84 17.33 -23.80
N CYS A 403 19.58 17.32 -22.70
CA CYS A 403 19.79 16.16 -21.84
C CYS A 403 18.85 16.21 -20.63
N ARG A 404 18.03 15.17 -20.46
CA ARG A 404 17.29 14.95 -19.21
C ARG A 404 18.24 14.33 -18.19
N GLN A 405 18.33 14.93 -17.01
CA GLN A 405 19.24 14.51 -15.96
C GLN A 405 18.46 13.83 -14.83
N PHE A 406 18.89 12.63 -14.44
CA PHE A 406 18.30 11.90 -13.34
C PHE A 406 19.31 11.77 -12.21
N LYS A 407 18.85 11.98 -10.96
CA LYS A 407 19.55 11.45 -9.79
C LYS A 407 19.45 9.94 -9.86
N LEU A 408 20.60 9.31 -9.73
CA LEU A 408 20.74 7.87 -9.77
C LEU A 408 21.46 7.45 -8.49
N VAL A 409 20.91 6.47 -7.78
CA VAL A 409 21.66 5.77 -6.73
C VAL A 409 21.47 4.29 -6.99
N VAL A 410 22.56 3.62 -7.36
CA VAL A 410 22.54 2.19 -7.63
C VAL A 410 23.22 1.44 -6.50
N GLY A 411 22.52 0.46 -5.95
CA GLY A 411 23.05 -0.39 -4.89
C GLY A 411 22.58 0.01 -3.50
N SER A 412 23.07 -0.75 -2.53
CA SER A 412 22.55 -0.81 -1.17
C SER A 412 22.99 0.34 -0.24
N PRO A 413 22.28 0.63 0.86
CA PRO A 413 22.78 1.50 1.92
C PRO A 413 24.09 0.97 2.52
N ALA A 414 24.28 -0.35 2.53
CA ALA A 414 25.53 -0.98 2.91
C ALA A 414 26.66 -0.62 1.93
N LYS A 415 26.40 -0.57 0.62
CA LYS A 415 27.39 -0.14 -0.39
C LYS A 415 27.73 1.35 -0.23
N GLU A 416 26.74 2.19 0.04
CA GLU A 416 26.97 3.61 0.36
C GLU A 416 27.81 3.75 1.65
N HIS A 417 27.54 2.92 2.67
CA HIS A 417 28.33 2.87 3.88
C HIS A 417 29.76 2.40 3.62
N LEU A 418 29.95 1.32 2.85
CA LEU A 418 31.25 0.81 2.46
C LEU A 418 32.04 1.84 1.64
N LEU A 419 31.39 2.58 0.75
CA LEU A 419 32.00 3.70 0.06
C LEU A 419 32.44 4.77 1.05
N ALA A 420 31.59 5.15 2.01
CA ALA A 420 31.92 6.15 3.03
C ALA A 420 33.09 5.69 3.93
N GLU A 421 33.14 4.42 4.32
CA GLU A 421 34.26 3.83 5.06
C GLU A 421 35.55 3.82 4.21
N SER A 422 35.44 3.43 2.95
CA SER A 422 36.56 3.41 2.01
C SER A 422 37.09 4.82 1.73
N VAL A 423 36.20 5.83 1.67
CA VAL A 423 36.56 7.25 1.57
C VAL A 423 37.31 7.69 2.83
N LYS A 424 36.83 7.34 4.04
CA LYS A 424 37.55 7.63 5.29
C LYS A 424 38.94 6.98 5.32
N ALA A 425 39.05 5.73 4.85
CA ALA A 425 40.32 5.03 4.75
C ALA A 425 41.27 5.71 3.74
N ALA A 426 40.76 6.14 2.59
CA ALA A 426 41.51 6.90 1.59
C ALA A 426 42.02 8.24 2.15
N GLN A 427 41.17 8.98 2.87
CA GLN A 427 41.54 10.21 3.55
C GLN A 427 42.62 9.98 4.62
N ALA A 428 42.60 8.86 5.34
CA ALA A 428 43.67 8.55 6.28
C ALA A 428 45.02 8.36 5.57
N LYS A 429 45.01 7.75 4.39
CA LYS A 429 46.19 7.32 3.63
C LYS A 429 46.82 8.41 2.75
N ASP A 430 46.02 9.18 2.01
CA ASP A 430 46.50 10.11 0.99
C ASP A 430 46.15 11.59 1.29
N ARG A 431 47.09 12.50 1.03
CA ARG A 431 46.92 13.94 1.29
C ARG A 431 45.94 14.61 0.32
N ASN A 432 45.88 14.14 -0.92
CA ASN A 432 44.97 14.67 -1.93
C ASN A 432 43.55 14.20 -1.66
N ALA A 433 43.35 12.92 -1.28
CA ALA A 433 42.08 12.37 -0.84
C ALA A 433 41.49 13.11 0.38
N ARG A 434 42.33 13.66 1.28
CA ARG A 434 41.84 14.52 2.39
C ARG A 434 41.16 15.80 1.89
N LYS A 435 41.63 16.37 0.78
CA LYS A 435 41.10 17.61 0.20
C LYS A 435 39.99 17.34 -0.81
N PHE A 436 40.13 16.27 -1.59
CA PHE A 436 39.21 15.84 -2.65
C PHE A 436 38.92 14.35 -2.45
N PRO A 437 37.91 13.99 -1.64
CA PRO A 437 37.69 12.61 -1.19
C PRO A 437 37.38 11.63 -2.32
N THR A 438 36.70 12.11 -3.36
CA THR A 438 36.25 11.32 -4.50
C THR A 438 36.54 12.03 -5.82
N LEU A 439 36.59 11.25 -6.89
CA LEU A 439 36.64 11.70 -8.28
C LEU A 439 35.27 11.45 -8.91
N PHE A 440 34.93 12.25 -9.91
CA PHE A 440 33.78 11.99 -10.77
C PHE A 440 34.28 11.60 -12.16
N ALA A 441 33.68 10.58 -12.74
CA ALA A 441 34.05 10.08 -14.06
C ALA A 441 32.85 9.52 -14.82
N TRP A 442 32.97 9.46 -16.14
CA TRP A 442 31.93 9.04 -17.05
C TRP A 442 31.93 7.53 -17.29
N HIS A 443 30.76 6.93 -17.29
CA HIS A 443 30.53 5.56 -17.75
C HIS A 443 29.46 5.54 -18.84
N GLY A 444 29.85 5.16 -20.06
CA GLY A 444 28.94 4.96 -21.18
C GLY A 444 28.68 3.48 -21.42
N SER A 445 27.43 3.14 -21.73
CA SER A 445 27.03 1.79 -22.16
C SER A 445 25.89 1.89 -23.16
N SER A 446 25.76 0.91 -24.05
CA SER A 446 24.64 0.82 -24.99
C SER A 446 23.30 0.85 -24.25
N VAL A 447 22.29 1.53 -24.82
CA VAL A 447 20.98 1.72 -24.18
C VAL A 447 20.36 0.38 -23.74
N ARG A 448 20.51 -0.68 -24.53
CA ARG A 448 20.01 -2.03 -24.22
C ARG A 448 20.57 -2.65 -22.92
N ASN A 449 21.72 -2.17 -22.44
CA ASN A 449 22.35 -2.68 -21.22
C ASN A 449 21.86 -1.96 -19.96
N TRP A 450 21.23 -0.79 -20.08
CA TRP A 450 20.87 0.00 -18.90
C TRP A 450 19.76 -0.64 -18.07
N SER A 451 18.88 -1.45 -18.69
CA SER A 451 17.89 -2.23 -17.93
C SER A 451 18.55 -3.16 -16.91
N SER A 452 19.65 -3.84 -17.27
CA SER A 452 20.39 -4.72 -16.35
C SER A 452 21.26 -3.94 -15.37
N ILE A 453 21.95 -2.88 -15.83
CA ILE A 453 22.78 -2.02 -14.97
C ILE A 453 21.96 -1.40 -13.84
N LEU A 454 20.72 -0.97 -14.10
CA LEU A 454 19.85 -0.40 -13.07
C LEU A 454 19.39 -1.45 -12.03
N ARG A 455 19.36 -2.74 -12.39
CA ARG A 455 18.95 -3.85 -11.50
C ARG A 455 20.11 -4.44 -10.71
N GLN A 456 21.28 -4.55 -11.32
CA GLN A 456 22.43 -5.30 -10.78
C GLN A 456 23.60 -4.39 -10.38
N GLY A 457 23.60 -3.13 -10.83
CA GLY A 457 24.74 -2.23 -10.70
C GLY A 457 25.81 -2.46 -11.75
N LEU A 458 26.82 -1.59 -11.73
CA LEU A 458 27.99 -1.73 -12.59
C LEU A 458 28.85 -2.89 -12.09
N HIS A 459 29.10 -3.86 -12.97
CA HIS A 459 30.00 -4.98 -12.72
C HIS A 459 30.79 -5.35 -13.98
N PHE A 460 31.86 -6.09 -13.81
CA PHE A 460 32.72 -6.57 -14.90
C PHE A 460 32.73 -8.10 -15.00
N ARG A 461 31.62 -8.77 -14.68
CA ARG A 461 31.47 -10.22 -14.84
C ARG A 461 31.63 -10.65 -16.30
N GLU A 462 30.97 -9.93 -17.20
CA GLU A 462 31.01 -10.19 -18.64
C GLU A 462 31.98 -9.25 -19.36
N THR A 463 32.59 -9.74 -20.45
CA THR A 463 33.46 -8.95 -21.31
C THR A 463 32.69 -8.50 -22.54
N ILE A 464 32.06 -7.33 -22.45
CA ILE A 464 31.23 -6.76 -23.54
C ILE A 464 32.09 -6.01 -24.57
N ASN A 465 33.15 -5.34 -24.11
CA ASN A 465 34.14 -4.64 -24.91
C ASN A 465 35.55 -5.15 -24.54
N GLY A 466 36.53 -4.98 -25.43
CA GLY A 466 37.92 -5.42 -25.18
C GLY A 466 38.54 -4.79 -23.92
N ARG A 467 39.27 -5.59 -23.14
CA ARG A 467 39.89 -5.19 -21.85
C ARG A 467 41.37 -4.83 -21.99
N ALA A 468 41.68 -3.89 -22.89
CA ALA A 468 43.07 -3.53 -23.22
C ALA A 468 43.87 -2.97 -22.03
N TYR A 469 43.19 -2.41 -21.03
CA TYR A 469 43.80 -1.76 -19.84
C TYR A 469 43.53 -2.51 -18.54
N GLY A 470 43.23 -3.82 -18.61
CA GLY A 470 43.07 -4.70 -17.46
C GLY A 470 41.62 -4.99 -17.03
N HIS A 471 41.46 -5.76 -15.96
CA HIS A 471 40.16 -6.24 -15.48
C HIS A 471 39.52 -5.25 -14.49
N GLY A 472 38.40 -4.64 -14.86
CA GLY A 472 37.61 -3.77 -13.99
C GLY A 472 36.50 -3.04 -14.72
N VAL A 473 35.81 -2.14 -14.02
CA VAL A 473 34.85 -1.19 -14.63
C VAL A 473 35.61 0.02 -15.16
N TYR A 474 35.32 0.39 -16.41
CA TYR A 474 35.98 1.47 -17.12
C TYR A 474 35.25 2.79 -16.94
N PHE A 475 36.02 3.86 -16.67
CA PHE A 475 35.53 5.24 -16.61
C PHE A 475 36.41 6.18 -17.43
N ALA A 476 35.77 7.10 -18.15
CA ALA A 476 36.42 8.15 -18.90
C ALA A 476 36.43 9.47 -18.13
N LYS A 477 37.52 10.24 -18.28
CA LYS A 477 37.63 11.60 -17.73
C LYS A 477 36.79 12.60 -18.53
N ASP A 478 36.70 12.39 -19.86
CA ASP A 478 35.86 13.18 -20.76
C ASP A 478 34.63 12.39 -21.24
N GLY A 479 33.45 13.03 -21.18
CA GLY A 479 32.18 12.46 -21.56
C GLY A 479 32.07 12.10 -23.04
N SER A 480 32.80 12.79 -23.93
CA SER A 480 32.81 12.49 -25.37
C SER A 480 33.31 11.09 -25.67
N VAL A 481 34.23 10.56 -24.85
CA VAL A 481 34.73 9.18 -24.99
C VAL A 481 33.61 8.20 -24.67
N SER A 482 32.94 8.38 -23.53
CA SER A 482 31.84 7.52 -23.08
C SER A 482 30.65 7.58 -24.04
N LEU A 483 30.24 8.78 -24.44
CA LEU A 483 29.09 9.01 -25.33
C LEU A 483 29.38 8.70 -26.80
N GLY A 484 30.63 8.84 -27.22
CA GLY A 484 31.07 8.62 -28.61
C GLY A 484 31.31 7.15 -28.92
N HIS A 485 32.06 6.44 -28.06
CA HIS A 485 32.53 5.09 -28.36
C HIS A 485 31.74 3.98 -27.65
N TYR A 486 31.20 4.23 -26.46
CA TYR A 486 30.62 3.17 -25.62
C TYR A 486 29.09 3.24 -25.48
N ALA A 487 28.52 4.45 -25.47
CA ALA A 487 27.07 4.66 -25.46
C ALA A 487 26.47 4.52 -26.87
N ALA A 488 26.38 3.29 -27.35
CA ALA A 488 25.71 3.00 -28.61
C ALA A 488 24.23 3.44 -28.55
N PRO A 489 23.74 4.16 -29.57
CA PRO A 489 22.38 4.67 -29.57
C PRO A 489 21.35 3.55 -29.63
N ALA A 490 20.16 3.79 -29.07
CA ALA A 490 19.03 2.89 -29.24
C ALA A 490 18.62 2.81 -30.72
N ALA A 491 18.46 1.61 -31.24
CA ALA A 491 17.96 1.35 -32.60
C ALA A 491 16.43 1.28 -32.62
N THR A 492 15.80 1.05 -31.47
CA THR A 492 14.36 0.89 -31.32
C THR A 492 13.79 1.85 -30.30
N VAL A 493 12.50 2.16 -30.43
CA VAL A 493 11.80 3.14 -29.59
C VAL A 493 10.44 2.59 -29.22
N TRP A 494 10.06 2.77 -27.96
CA TRP A 494 8.70 2.47 -27.50
C TRP A 494 7.75 3.58 -27.95
N LYS A 495 6.71 3.21 -28.71
CA LYS A 495 5.78 4.16 -29.36
C LYS A 495 5.05 5.10 -28.40
N ASN A 496 4.80 4.65 -27.16
CA ASN A 496 4.03 5.39 -26.16
C ASN A 496 4.92 6.13 -25.15
N ALA A 497 6.24 6.14 -25.37
CA ALA A 497 7.19 6.86 -24.53
C ALA A 497 6.92 8.38 -24.57
N GLU A 498 6.97 9.04 -23.41
CA GLU A 498 6.80 10.50 -23.32
C GLU A 498 7.91 11.26 -24.08
N TYR A 499 9.12 10.69 -24.10
CA TYR A 499 10.28 11.19 -24.83
C TYR A 499 11.15 10.02 -25.28
N HIS A 500 11.95 10.20 -26.33
CA HIS A 500 12.77 9.12 -26.88
C HIS A 500 14.23 9.22 -26.43
N VAL A 501 14.69 8.17 -25.74
CA VAL A 501 16.10 8.05 -25.35
C VAL A 501 16.94 7.59 -26.53
N SER A 502 17.92 8.39 -26.92
CA SER A 502 18.91 8.05 -27.92
C SER A 502 20.16 7.44 -27.28
N LYS A 503 20.78 8.14 -26.33
CA LYS A 503 22.02 7.70 -25.67
C LYS A 503 21.94 7.90 -24.15
N LEU A 504 22.67 7.07 -23.43
CA LEU A 504 22.77 7.13 -21.97
C LEU A 504 24.22 7.07 -21.51
N ALA A 505 24.52 7.87 -20.51
CA ALA A 505 25.77 7.78 -19.76
C ALA A 505 25.50 8.08 -18.28
N ALA A 506 26.23 7.42 -17.40
CA ALA A 506 26.25 7.77 -15.99
C ALA A 506 27.47 8.60 -15.63
N ILE A 507 27.29 9.52 -14.70
CA ILE A 507 28.39 10.12 -13.95
C ILE A 507 28.50 9.37 -12.63
N CYS A 508 29.67 8.79 -12.41
CA CYS A 508 29.96 7.95 -11.27
C CYS A 508 30.95 8.63 -10.33
N GLU A 509 30.66 8.57 -9.05
CA GLU A 509 31.59 8.89 -7.97
C GLU A 509 32.49 7.69 -7.72
N ILE A 510 33.81 7.91 -7.75
CA ILE A 510 34.83 6.89 -7.46
C ILE A 510 35.82 7.42 -6.41
N ILE A 511 36.42 6.54 -5.62
CA ILE A 511 37.39 6.95 -4.59
C ILE A 511 38.62 7.62 -5.21
N ASN A 512 39.13 8.69 -4.59
CA ASN A 512 40.34 9.37 -5.09
C ASN A 512 41.65 8.66 -4.68
N LEU A 513 41.86 7.45 -5.20
CA LEU A 513 43.11 6.69 -5.11
C LEU A 513 43.53 6.16 -6.49
N PRO A 514 43.77 7.05 -7.48
CA PRO A 514 44.02 6.65 -8.86
C PRO A 514 45.26 5.76 -9.05
N ASP A 515 46.23 5.82 -8.14
CA ASP A 515 47.44 4.98 -8.18
C ASP A 515 47.16 3.51 -7.80
N GLU A 516 46.02 3.23 -7.15
CA GLU A 516 45.58 1.87 -6.78
C GLU A 516 44.58 1.29 -7.79
N PHE A 517 44.22 2.05 -8.81
CA PHE A 517 43.39 1.55 -9.90
C PHE A 517 44.21 0.60 -10.78
N VAL A 518 43.52 -0.31 -11.47
CA VAL A 518 44.15 -1.21 -12.45
C VAL A 518 44.78 -0.40 -13.59
N SER A 519 44.16 0.72 -13.94
CA SER A 519 44.70 1.72 -14.84
C SER A 519 44.18 3.10 -14.43
N ASN A 520 44.99 4.14 -14.60
CA ASN A 520 44.58 5.53 -14.45
C ASN A 520 44.85 6.41 -15.67
N ASN A 521 45.47 5.85 -16.71
CA ASN A 521 45.80 6.52 -17.95
C ASN A 521 45.76 5.52 -19.13
N PRO A 522 44.99 5.79 -20.20
CA PRO A 522 44.14 6.97 -20.43
C PRO A 522 42.82 6.96 -19.64
N TYR A 523 42.37 5.80 -19.19
CA TYR A 523 41.09 5.60 -18.50
C TYR A 523 41.28 5.11 -17.07
N PHE A 524 40.31 5.41 -16.21
CA PHE A 524 40.24 4.81 -14.89
C PHE A 524 39.63 3.41 -15.01
N VAL A 525 40.32 2.40 -14.48
CA VAL A 525 39.83 1.02 -14.44
C VAL A 525 39.82 0.56 -13.00
N VAL A 526 38.63 0.41 -12.43
CA VAL A 526 38.43 0.11 -11.01
C VAL A 526 37.87 -1.30 -10.86
N ASN A 527 38.60 -2.17 -10.15
CA ASN A 527 38.19 -3.56 -9.89
C ASN A 527 37.46 -3.74 -8.54
N GLN A 528 37.56 -2.75 -7.64
CA GLN A 528 36.85 -2.73 -6.37
C GLN A 528 35.47 -2.08 -6.56
N LEU A 529 34.40 -2.89 -6.54
CA LEU A 529 33.04 -2.39 -6.80
C LEU A 529 32.52 -1.47 -5.70
N ASP A 530 33.00 -1.63 -4.46
CA ASP A 530 32.64 -0.80 -3.32
C ASP A 530 33.24 0.61 -3.40
N TRP A 531 34.16 0.84 -4.35
CA TRP A 531 34.75 2.15 -4.62
C TRP A 531 33.98 2.94 -5.67
N ILE A 532 32.89 2.39 -6.20
CA ILE A 532 32.16 2.93 -7.35
C ILE A 532 30.70 3.15 -6.98
N GLN A 533 30.21 4.38 -7.18
CA GLN A 533 28.80 4.69 -7.05
C GLN A 533 28.30 5.54 -8.21
N ALA A 534 27.30 5.04 -8.95
CA ALA A 534 26.62 5.85 -9.95
C ALA A 534 25.75 6.89 -9.25
N ARG A 535 25.91 8.17 -9.61
CA ARG A 535 25.22 9.32 -8.96
C ARG A 535 24.21 10.02 -9.86
N TYR A 536 24.49 10.03 -11.16
CA TYR A 536 23.63 10.67 -12.14
C TYR A 536 23.52 9.82 -13.39
N LEU A 537 22.33 9.81 -14.00
CA LEU A 537 22.08 9.23 -15.30
C LEU A 537 21.64 10.33 -16.26
N LEU A 538 22.36 10.45 -17.38
CA LEU A 538 22.12 11.46 -18.40
C LEU A 538 21.46 10.81 -19.62
N ALA A 539 20.21 11.18 -19.89
CA ALA A 539 19.42 10.69 -21.00
C ALA A 539 19.36 11.73 -22.12
N TYR A 540 20.04 11.44 -23.23
CA TYR A 540 20.05 12.29 -24.42
C TYR A 540 18.93 11.90 -25.37
N THR A 541 18.25 12.90 -25.94
CA THR A 541 17.16 12.69 -26.92
C THR A 541 17.65 12.92 -28.35
N ALA A 542 17.00 12.27 -29.32
CA ALA A 542 17.42 12.31 -30.74
C ALA A 542 17.28 13.71 -31.41
N ASN A 543 16.51 14.63 -30.82
CA ASN A 543 16.27 15.98 -31.37
C ASN A 543 17.27 17.04 -30.89
N ALA A 544 18.43 16.65 -30.36
CA ALA A 544 19.54 17.57 -30.19
C ALA A 544 20.05 17.95 -31.60
N PRO A 545 20.02 19.22 -32.01
CA PRO A 545 20.65 19.61 -33.27
C PRO A 545 22.13 19.23 -33.21
N GLY A 546 22.50 18.23 -34.00
CA GLY A 546 23.89 18.01 -34.37
C GLY A 546 24.42 19.27 -35.05
N HIS A 547 25.71 19.53 -34.84
CA HIS A 547 26.46 20.73 -35.23
C HIS A 547 26.34 21.93 -34.28
N VAL A 548 27.23 21.95 -33.28
CA VAL A 548 27.87 23.22 -32.90
C VAL A 548 28.83 23.58 -34.04
N GLN A 549 28.33 24.28 -35.06
CA GLN A 549 29.19 25.12 -35.87
C GLN A 549 29.55 26.33 -35.01
N HIS A 550 30.85 26.46 -34.74
CA HIS A 550 31.42 27.68 -34.16
C HIS A 550 31.03 28.88 -35.03
N ALA A 551 30.18 29.74 -34.49
CA ALA A 551 30.11 31.13 -34.91
C ALA A 551 30.87 31.94 -33.85
N GLU A 552 32.10 32.32 -34.18
CA GLU A 552 32.81 33.40 -33.51
C GLU A 552 31.98 34.68 -33.65
N ALA A 553 31.26 35.06 -32.59
CA ALA A 553 30.66 36.37 -32.47
C ALA A 553 31.55 37.23 -31.57
N THR A 554 32.33 38.07 -32.23
CA THR A 554 33.09 39.18 -31.67
C THR A 554 32.24 40.01 -30.70
N ALA A 555 32.82 40.27 -29.53
CA ALA A 555 32.24 41.17 -28.55
C ALA A 555 32.10 42.58 -29.14
N SER A 556 30.86 43.05 -29.26
CA SER A 556 30.58 44.48 -29.27
C SER A 556 29.41 44.77 -28.34
N ALA A 557 29.64 45.72 -27.45
CA ALA A 557 28.74 46.13 -26.40
C ALA A 557 27.55 46.91 -26.98
N SER A 558 26.34 46.53 -26.58
CA SER A 558 25.25 47.48 -26.46
C SER A 558 24.27 47.04 -25.37
N SER A 559 24.02 48.00 -24.49
CA SER A 559 23.14 47.93 -23.34
C SER A 559 21.68 47.92 -23.76
N SER A 560 20.87 47.07 -23.12
CA SER A 560 19.65 47.49 -22.38
C SER A 560 18.70 46.31 -22.08
N SER A 561 18.06 46.43 -20.92
CA SER A 561 16.87 45.71 -20.41
C SER A 561 17.07 44.36 -19.70
N GLY A 562 17.00 44.44 -18.36
CA GLY A 562 16.19 43.50 -17.57
C GLY A 562 16.73 42.09 -17.29
N GLN A 563 18.00 41.93 -16.93
CA GLN A 563 18.47 40.64 -16.38
C GLN A 563 17.91 40.42 -14.96
N LYS A 564 17.01 39.45 -14.81
CA LYS A 564 16.82 38.74 -13.54
C LYS A 564 18.20 38.25 -13.09
N LYS A 565 18.65 38.62 -11.90
CA LYS A 565 19.92 38.15 -11.31
C LYS A 565 19.93 36.61 -11.36
N GLY A 566 20.81 36.04 -12.18
CA GLY A 566 21.03 34.60 -12.23
C GLY A 566 21.51 34.11 -10.87
N GLN A 567 20.78 33.15 -10.30
CA GLN A 567 21.16 32.50 -9.06
C GLN A 567 22.45 31.71 -9.32
N VAL A 568 23.53 32.04 -8.62
CA VAL A 568 24.82 31.35 -8.79
C VAL A 568 24.70 29.97 -8.14
N VAL A 569 24.73 28.91 -8.94
CA VAL A 569 24.67 27.52 -8.47
C VAL A 569 25.99 27.18 -7.78
N LYS A 570 25.93 26.80 -6.50
CA LYS A 570 27.11 26.34 -5.74
C LYS A 570 27.51 24.95 -6.23
N THR A 571 28.81 24.69 -6.37
CA THR A 571 29.32 23.43 -6.94
C THR A 571 30.37 22.77 -6.02
N VAL A 572 30.44 21.45 -6.09
CA VAL A 572 31.42 20.64 -5.34
C VAL A 572 32.82 20.89 -5.92
N ALA A 573 33.80 21.10 -5.04
CA ALA A 573 35.19 21.25 -5.45
C ALA A 573 35.74 19.92 -5.98
N LEU A 574 35.99 19.84 -7.29
CA LEU A 574 36.57 18.67 -7.95
C LEU A 574 38.11 18.72 -7.92
N ASP A 575 38.74 17.54 -7.97
CA ASP A 575 40.19 17.42 -8.04
C ASP A 575 40.73 18.05 -9.35
N PRO A 576 41.57 19.09 -9.29
CA PRO A 576 42.10 19.75 -10.47
C PRO A 576 43.03 18.85 -11.31
N LYS A 577 43.59 17.77 -10.75
CA LYS A 577 44.41 16.81 -11.50
C LYS A 577 43.58 15.93 -12.43
N HIS A 578 42.30 15.75 -12.10
CA HIS A 578 41.38 14.86 -12.81
C HIS A 578 40.05 15.59 -13.03
N PRO A 579 40.02 16.64 -13.87
CA PRO A 579 38.81 17.39 -14.13
C PRO A 579 37.78 16.52 -14.86
N LEU A 580 36.52 16.66 -14.47
CA LEU A 580 35.38 16.09 -15.20
C LEU A 580 35.06 17.01 -16.38
N THR A 581 35.16 16.48 -17.60
CA THR A 581 34.91 17.27 -18.82
C THR A 581 33.94 16.57 -19.78
N ILE A 582 33.41 17.31 -20.73
CA ILE A 582 32.72 16.78 -21.92
C ILE A 582 33.08 17.68 -23.10
N ASN A 583 33.63 17.10 -24.18
CA ASN A 583 34.17 17.89 -25.30
C ASN A 583 35.19 18.94 -24.83
N ASN A 584 36.02 18.61 -23.84
CA ASN A 584 36.95 19.51 -23.16
C ASN A 584 36.31 20.69 -22.39
N ALA A 585 34.98 20.81 -22.34
CA ALA A 585 34.29 21.76 -21.48
C ALA A 585 34.18 21.20 -20.06
N LYS A 586 34.37 22.05 -19.04
CA LYS A 586 34.26 21.63 -17.64
C LYS A 586 32.82 21.33 -17.27
N VAL A 587 32.63 20.21 -16.56
CA VAL A 587 31.35 19.81 -15.99
C VAL A 587 31.42 20.01 -14.49
N LEU A 588 30.41 20.66 -13.90
CA LEU A 588 30.40 20.96 -12.47
C LEU A 588 29.21 20.26 -11.81
N ILE A 589 29.49 19.61 -10.68
CA ILE A 589 28.49 18.92 -9.87
C ILE A 589 27.90 19.92 -8.86
N PRO A 590 26.58 20.10 -8.80
CA PRO A 590 25.95 21.00 -7.83
C PRO A 590 26.17 20.49 -6.40
N ASP A 591 26.55 21.41 -5.51
CA ASP A 591 26.68 21.13 -4.08
C ASP A 591 25.32 21.24 -3.40
N VAL A 592 24.59 20.13 -3.38
CA VAL A 592 23.32 20.00 -2.64
C VAL A 592 23.53 19.76 -1.15
N GLY A 593 24.77 19.66 -0.66
CA GLY A 593 25.09 19.35 0.72
C GLY A 593 24.58 20.41 1.69
N GLU A 594 24.84 21.70 1.41
CA GLU A 594 24.30 22.80 2.20
C GLU A 594 22.79 22.91 2.11
N LYS A 595 22.17 22.60 0.96
CA LYS A 595 20.71 22.60 0.82
C LYS A 595 20.09 21.49 1.66
N LEU A 596 20.68 20.30 1.67
CA LEU A 596 20.28 19.18 2.54
C LEU A 596 20.51 19.50 4.01
N GLN A 597 21.65 20.12 4.37
CA GLN A 597 21.95 20.53 5.73
C GLN A 597 21.03 21.66 6.20
N GLN A 598 20.74 22.65 5.36
CA GLN A 598 19.75 23.69 5.64
C GLN A 598 18.34 23.11 5.75
N LEU A 599 18.02 22.06 5.00
CA LEU A 599 16.79 21.29 5.17
C LEU A 599 16.78 20.65 6.56
N GLU A 600 17.84 19.92 6.92
CA GLU A 600 17.98 19.29 8.24
C GLU A 600 17.93 20.32 9.39
N ASP A 601 18.55 21.49 9.20
CA ASP A 601 18.63 22.58 10.17
C ASP A 601 17.30 23.36 10.28
N SER A 602 16.60 23.59 9.16
CA SER A 602 15.24 24.18 9.16
C SER A 602 14.19 23.22 9.72
N LEU A 603 14.50 21.92 9.72
CA LEU A 603 13.75 20.85 10.37
C LEU A 603 14.18 20.61 11.83
N GLN A 604 15.00 21.49 12.42
CA GLN A 604 15.36 21.45 13.84
C GLN A 604 14.11 21.36 14.73
N ASP A 605 14.26 20.72 15.88
CA ASP A 605 13.15 20.44 16.79
C ASP A 605 12.67 21.72 17.50
N THR A 606 11.92 22.56 16.78
CA THR A 606 11.13 23.62 17.38
C THR A 606 10.09 22.98 18.29
N PRO A 607 10.04 23.35 19.59
CA PRO A 607 9.00 22.89 20.50
C PRO A 607 7.65 23.38 19.98
N GLU A 608 6.88 22.47 19.41
CA GLU A 608 5.52 22.74 18.94
C GLU A 608 4.55 22.50 20.10
N GLU A 609 3.70 23.48 20.40
CA GLU A 609 2.67 23.34 21.43
C GLU A 609 1.64 22.28 21.02
N LEU A 610 1.21 21.44 21.96
CA LEU A 610 0.13 20.49 21.72
C LEU A 610 -1.17 21.25 21.45
N ASN A 611 -1.96 20.75 20.51
CA ASN A 611 -3.30 21.23 20.26
C ASN A 611 -4.09 21.34 21.59
N ALA A 612 -4.92 22.39 21.74
CA ALA A 612 -5.67 22.65 22.97
C ALA A 612 -6.44 21.42 23.48
N SER A 613 -7.03 20.62 22.57
CA SER A 613 -7.73 19.37 22.91
C SER A 613 -6.82 18.28 23.49
N ASP A 614 -5.56 18.22 23.04
CA ASP A 614 -4.58 17.25 23.53
C ASP A 614 -3.93 17.75 24.84
N SER A 615 -3.71 19.06 24.95
CA SER A 615 -3.25 19.72 26.19
C SER A 615 -4.25 19.57 27.34
N GLU A 616 -5.56 19.52 27.04
CA GLU A 616 -6.60 19.29 28.03
C GLU A 616 -6.54 17.89 28.65
N LEU A 617 -6.18 16.86 27.87
CA LEU A 617 -5.99 15.49 28.35
C LEU A 617 -4.82 15.32 29.33
N LEU A 618 -3.88 16.29 29.35
CA LEU A 618 -2.73 16.28 30.25
C LEU A 618 -3.02 16.96 31.59
N LYS A 619 -4.12 17.71 31.70
CA LYS A 619 -4.54 18.34 32.95
C LYS A 619 -5.12 17.26 33.86
N GLU A 620 -4.66 17.20 35.10
CA GLU A 620 -5.21 16.24 36.06
C GLU A 620 -6.67 16.59 36.38
N PRO A 621 -7.56 15.59 36.54
CA PRO A 621 -8.94 15.85 36.91
C PRO A 621 -8.95 16.50 38.29
N SER A 622 -9.25 17.81 38.33
CA SER A 622 -9.49 18.53 39.58
C SER A 622 -10.62 17.82 40.33
N GLY A 623 -10.33 17.41 41.56
CA GLY A 623 -11.22 16.59 42.37
C GLY A 623 -12.66 17.10 42.47
N ALA A 624 -13.56 16.11 42.60
CA ALA A 624 -14.99 16.21 42.86
C ALA A 624 -15.48 17.55 43.44
N ARG A 625 -16.39 18.22 42.73
CA ARG A 625 -17.38 19.13 43.33
C ARG A 625 -18.77 18.95 42.69
N SER A 626 -19.73 18.75 43.58
CA SER A 626 -21.18 18.56 43.39
C SER A 626 -21.88 19.77 42.75
N PRO A 627 -23.15 19.65 42.34
CA PRO A 627 -23.79 20.58 41.41
C PRO A 627 -24.24 21.85 42.13
N ALA A 628 -23.94 23.01 41.56
CA ALA A 628 -24.50 24.28 42.03
C ALA A 628 -25.24 25.02 40.90
N LYS A 629 -26.48 25.36 41.28
CA LYS A 629 -27.50 26.18 40.62
C LYS A 629 -26.95 27.41 39.90
N GLY A 630 -27.63 27.73 38.79
CA GLY A 630 -27.28 28.83 37.92
C GLY A 630 -27.62 30.23 38.46
N THR A 631 -27.12 31.21 37.73
CA THR A 631 -27.69 32.55 37.58
C THR A 631 -27.21 33.14 36.25
N SER A 632 -28.16 33.73 35.55
CA SER A 632 -28.09 34.44 34.28
C SER A 632 -27.21 35.71 34.30
N SER A 633 -26.56 36.02 33.18
CA SER A 633 -26.74 37.32 32.47
C SER A 633 -25.96 37.37 31.14
N SER A 634 -26.71 37.55 30.03
CA SER A 634 -26.50 38.42 28.84
C SER A 634 -25.09 39.00 28.56
N LYS A 635 -24.60 39.22 27.33
CA LYS A 635 -25.19 39.46 25.99
C LYS A 635 -24.01 39.59 25.01
N GLY A 636 -24.16 39.17 23.75
CA GLY A 636 -23.21 39.53 22.67
C GLY A 636 -23.49 38.76 21.37
N LYS A 637 -24.22 39.39 20.44
CA LYS A 637 -24.75 38.81 19.20
C LYS A 637 -23.69 38.69 18.10
N GLY A 638 -23.83 37.65 17.27
CA GLY A 638 -23.27 37.53 15.93
C GLY A 638 -23.76 36.25 15.27
N LYS A 639 -24.96 36.28 14.68
CA LYS A 639 -25.67 35.14 14.08
C LYS A 639 -25.44 35.20 12.56
N GLU A 640 -24.73 34.22 11.99
CA GLU A 640 -24.95 33.78 10.62
C GLU A 640 -25.53 32.35 10.66
N ARG A 641 -26.61 32.16 9.90
CA ARG A 641 -27.51 31.01 9.96
C ARG A 641 -26.90 29.80 9.26
N ALA A 642 -26.67 28.72 10.01
CA ALA A 642 -26.67 27.37 9.45
C ALA A 642 -28.11 26.84 9.41
N VAL A 643 -28.54 26.36 8.25
CA VAL A 643 -29.83 25.70 8.05
C VAL A 643 -29.80 24.35 8.75
N SER A 644 -30.72 24.12 9.68
CA SER A 644 -30.96 22.81 10.28
C SER A 644 -31.79 21.94 9.32
N PRO A 645 -31.52 20.64 9.17
CA PRO A 645 -32.42 19.75 8.43
C PRO A 645 -33.75 19.60 9.19
N ALA A 646 -34.84 19.40 8.45
CA ALA A 646 -36.18 19.16 8.97
C ALA A 646 -36.25 17.84 9.79
N PRO A 647 -37.24 17.68 10.69
CA PRO A 647 -37.46 16.43 11.41
C PRO A 647 -37.82 15.30 10.42
N PRO A 648 -37.39 14.05 10.66
CA PRO A 648 -37.75 12.92 9.82
C PRO A 648 -39.27 12.67 9.87
N GLU A 649 -39.86 12.40 8.70
CA GLU A 649 -41.25 11.92 8.61
C GLU A 649 -41.37 10.56 9.33
N PRO A 650 -42.49 10.30 10.05
CA PRO A 650 -42.69 9.04 10.74
C PRO A 650 -42.82 7.88 9.73
N ASP A 651 -42.02 6.82 9.94
CA ASP A 651 -42.03 5.60 9.12
C ASP A 651 -43.39 4.87 9.25
N THR A 652 -43.96 4.41 8.14
CA THR A 652 -45.28 3.77 8.06
C THR A 652 -45.23 2.24 8.12
N PHE A 653 -44.04 1.65 8.32
CA PHE A 653 -43.88 0.19 8.40
C PHE A 653 -44.67 -0.44 9.56
N GLU A 654 -45.45 -1.47 9.24
CA GLU A 654 -46.16 -2.31 10.22
C GLU A 654 -45.49 -3.70 10.32
N PRO A 655 -44.93 -4.05 11.49
CA PRO A 655 -44.30 -5.36 11.73
C PRO A 655 -45.29 -6.54 11.68
N ALA A 656 -44.76 -7.77 11.61
CA ALA A 656 -45.56 -9.00 11.63
C ALA A 656 -46.49 -9.11 12.86
N ASP A 657 -47.66 -9.71 12.68
CA ASP A 657 -48.59 -10.04 13.76
C ASP A 657 -48.15 -11.29 14.55
N ALA A 658 -48.84 -11.57 15.66
CA ALA A 658 -48.50 -12.69 16.53
C ALA A 658 -48.64 -14.06 15.83
N GLU A 659 -49.60 -14.20 14.90
CA GLU A 659 -49.83 -15.43 14.14
C GLU A 659 -48.67 -15.70 13.17
N ARG A 660 -48.19 -14.68 12.45
CA ARG A 660 -47.03 -14.79 11.56
C ARG A 660 -45.73 -14.96 12.33
N LEU A 661 -45.59 -14.34 13.50
CA LEU A 661 -44.42 -14.51 14.36
C LEU A 661 -44.33 -15.92 14.95
N ALA A 662 -45.47 -16.58 15.21
CA ALA A 662 -45.53 -17.96 15.69
C ALA A 662 -45.00 -18.99 14.67
N LEU A 663 -44.78 -18.61 13.41
CA LEU A 663 -44.11 -19.44 12.40
C LEU A 663 -42.62 -19.66 12.71
N VAL A 664 -42.00 -18.81 13.53
CA VAL A 664 -40.62 -18.99 14.00
C VAL A 664 -40.65 -19.88 15.24
N ARG A 665 -40.04 -21.07 15.15
CA ARG A 665 -39.89 -21.96 16.31
C ARG A 665 -38.96 -21.34 17.33
N ARG A 666 -39.49 -21.02 18.51
CA ARG A 666 -38.74 -20.44 19.64
C ARG A 666 -37.89 -21.52 20.33
N ILE A 667 -36.63 -21.21 20.58
CA ILE A 667 -35.67 -22.10 21.25
C ILE A 667 -35.14 -21.36 22.49
N PRO A 668 -35.00 -22.04 23.64
CA PRO A 668 -34.42 -21.42 24.82
C PRO A 668 -32.97 -20.96 24.59
N PRO A 669 -32.51 -19.92 25.30
CA PRO A 669 -31.13 -19.46 25.20
C PRO A 669 -30.13 -20.56 25.60
N PRO A 670 -28.89 -20.55 25.07
CA PRO A 670 -27.88 -21.54 25.41
C PRO A 670 -27.63 -21.62 26.92
N THR A 671 -27.48 -22.83 27.47
CA THR A 671 -27.26 -23.04 28.92
C THR A 671 -25.89 -22.56 29.42
N LYS A 672 -24.90 -22.43 28.53
CA LYS A 672 -23.55 -21.92 28.84
C LYS A 672 -23.04 -21.04 27.68
N PRO A 673 -23.58 -19.84 27.51
CA PRO A 673 -23.23 -18.99 26.38
C PRO A 673 -21.78 -18.50 26.50
N SER A 674 -21.04 -18.54 25.39
CA SER A 674 -19.71 -17.92 25.31
C SER A 674 -19.80 -16.43 25.62
N ARG A 675 -19.02 -15.97 26.61
CA ARG A 675 -19.01 -14.54 27.01
C ARG A 675 -18.54 -13.63 25.87
N GLY A 676 -17.62 -14.13 25.03
CA GLY A 676 -17.13 -13.43 23.84
C GLY A 676 -18.22 -13.27 22.79
N ALA A 677 -18.91 -14.36 22.45
CA ALA A 677 -20.01 -14.34 21.49
C ALA A 677 -21.15 -13.44 21.97
N LEU A 678 -21.58 -13.57 23.23
CA LEU A 678 -22.63 -12.74 23.82
C LEU A 678 -22.29 -11.24 23.77
N SER A 679 -21.04 -10.87 24.06
CA SER A 679 -20.58 -9.47 23.99
C SER A 679 -20.65 -8.92 22.56
N MET A 680 -20.23 -9.71 21.58
CA MET A 680 -20.24 -9.30 20.16
C MET A 680 -21.66 -9.22 19.60
N ILE A 681 -22.51 -10.20 19.90
CA ILE A 681 -23.94 -10.19 19.59
C ILE A 681 -24.61 -8.93 20.16
N THR A 682 -24.37 -8.63 21.44
CA THR A 682 -24.93 -7.44 22.09
C THR A 682 -24.47 -6.13 21.44
N LYS A 683 -23.23 -6.09 20.94
CA LYS A 683 -22.70 -4.94 20.18
C LYS A 683 -23.45 -4.78 18.85
N GLU A 684 -23.65 -5.88 18.12
CA GLU A 684 -24.36 -5.87 16.84
C GLU A 684 -25.85 -5.49 17.00
N VAL A 685 -26.52 -5.98 18.06
CA VAL A 685 -27.89 -5.55 18.42
C VAL A 685 -27.96 -4.03 18.59
N LYS A 686 -27.03 -3.45 19.37
CA LYS A 686 -27.01 -2.00 19.61
C LYS A 686 -26.80 -1.19 18.33
N ALA A 687 -25.97 -1.69 17.41
CA ALA A 687 -25.76 -1.08 16.12
C ALA A 687 -27.04 -1.09 15.27
N MET A 688 -27.71 -2.24 15.17
CA MET A 688 -28.97 -2.38 14.43
C MET A 688 -30.09 -1.50 15.00
N LEU A 689 -30.28 -1.50 16.32
CA LEU A 689 -31.29 -0.65 16.97
C LEU A 689 -31.00 0.84 16.80
N LYS A 690 -29.72 1.24 16.81
CA LYS A 690 -29.32 2.63 16.55
C LYS A 690 -29.65 3.03 15.10
N ALA A 691 -29.28 2.21 14.12
CA ALA A 691 -29.58 2.46 12.71
C ALA A 691 -31.10 2.55 12.46
N GLN A 692 -31.89 1.63 13.04
CA GLN A 692 -33.35 1.67 12.96
C GLN A 692 -33.94 2.93 13.61
N LYS A 693 -33.39 3.39 14.74
CA LYS A 693 -33.84 4.63 15.41
C LYS A 693 -33.53 5.89 14.59
N GLU A 694 -32.39 5.92 13.91
CA GLU A 694 -31.94 7.09 13.14
C GLU A 694 -32.60 7.19 11.76
N LEU A 695 -32.81 6.06 11.10
CA LEU A 695 -33.28 6.01 9.71
C LEU A 695 -34.74 5.58 9.55
N GLY A 696 -35.32 4.91 10.54
CA GLY A 696 -36.60 4.19 10.40
C GLY A 696 -36.42 2.82 9.73
N PRO A 697 -37.31 1.84 10.00
CA PRO A 697 -37.22 0.48 9.45
C PRO A 697 -37.11 0.42 7.92
N THR A 698 -37.88 1.25 7.21
CA THR A 698 -37.95 1.24 5.75
C THR A 698 -36.63 1.67 5.12
N LYS A 699 -36.02 2.75 5.63
CA LYS A 699 -34.77 3.30 5.11
C LYS A 699 -33.54 2.54 5.61
N ALA A 700 -33.56 2.03 6.86
CA ALA A 700 -32.55 1.10 7.36
C ALA A 700 -32.57 -0.22 6.57
N GLY A 701 -33.74 -0.60 6.04
CA GLY A 701 -33.93 -1.80 5.24
C GLY A 701 -34.12 -3.08 6.04
N PHE A 702 -34.31 -2.96 7.35
CA PHE A 702 -34.62 -4.06 8.26
C PHE A 702 -35.42 -3.54 9.46
N TYR A 703 -36.13 -4.45 10.11
CA TYR A 703 -36.78 -4.25 11.39
C TYR A 703 -36.32 -5.34 12.37
N LEU A 704 -35.80 -4.92 13.51
CA LEU A 704 -35.39 -5.76 14.64
C LEU A 704 -36.13 -5.30 15.90
N ASP A 705 -36.71 -6.27 16.59
CA ASP A 705 -37.34 -6.10 17.90
C ASP A 705 -36.91 -7.28 18.80
N LEU A 706 -36.29 -6.95 19.93
CA LEU A 706 -35.74 -7.93 20.85
C LEU A 706 -36.84 -8.63 21.66
N GLU A 707 -37.94 -7.95 21.95
CA GLU A 707 -39.08 -8.54 22.68
C GLU A 707 -39.72 -9.66 21.83
N ARG A 708 -39.72 -9.48 20.50
CA ARG A 708 -40.17 -10.51 19.55
C ARG A 708 -39.22 -11.68 19.44
N SER A 709 -37.96 -11.49 19.83
CA SER A 709 -36.92 -12.52 19.84
C SER A 709 -36.81 -13.23 21.21
N ASP A 710 -37.84 -13.11 22.06
CA ASP A 710 -37.89 -13.71 23.41
C ASP A 710 -36.71 -13.34 24.32
N ASP A 711 -36.14 -12.15 24.13
CA ASP A 711 -34.89 -11.72 24.79
C ASP A 711 -33.71 -12.69 24.61
N ASN A 712 -33.78 -13.59 23.62
CA ASN A 712 -32.71 -14.52 23.30
C ASN A 712 -31.68 -13.83 22.41
N ALA A 713 -30.54 -13.46 23.01
CA ALA A 713 -29.46 -12.83 22.27
C ALA A 713 -28.91 -13.70 21.12
N PHE A 714 -29.02 -15.03 21.18
CA PHE A 714 -28.43 -15.93 20.18
C PHE A 714 -29.36 -16.26 19.01
N THR A 715 -30.60 -15.78 19.02
CA THR A 715 -31.56 -16.00 17.93
C THR A 715 -32.35 -14.74 17.67
N TRP A 716 -32.17 -14.14 16.51
CA TRP A 716 -32.87 -12.89 16.15
C TRP A 716 -33.91 -13.14 15.09
N ILE A 717 -35.05 -12.49 15.28
CA ILE A 717 -36.10 -12.39 14.28
C ILE A 717 -35.98 -11.01 13.63
N VAL A 718 -35.70 -11.01 12.33
CA VAL A 718 -35.51 -9.79 11.54
C VAL A 718 -36.52 -9.78 10.40
N GLU A 719 -37.13 -8.63 10.15
CA GLU A 719 -38.03 -8.44 9.01
C GLU A 719 -37.39 -7.49 7.99
N LEU A 720 -37.44 -7.82 6.70
CA LEU A 720 -37.11 -6.88 5.63
C LEU A 720 -38.42 -6.24 5.12
N PRO A 721 -38.65 -4.93 5.36
CA PRO A 721 -39.86 -4.24 4.91
C PRO A 721 -40.01 -4.29 3.38
N ARG A 722 -41.24 -4.46 2.88
CA ARG A 722 -41.55 -4.39 1.45
C ARG A 722 -41.11 -3.05 0.84
N GLU A 723 -41.35 -1.97 1.56
CA GLU A 723 -41.04 -0.60 1.15
C GLU A 723 -39.53 -0.33 1.06
N SER A 724 -38.70 -1.22 1.65
CA SER A 724 -37.24 -1.16 1.52
C SER A 724 -36.73 -1.65 0.15
N PHE A 725 -37.57 -2.31 -0.65
CA PHE A 725 -37.26 -2.71 -2.03
C PHE A 725 -37.77 -1.64 -3.01
N GLU A 726 -37.04 -1.37 -4.09
CA GLU A 726 -37.46 -0.36 -5.09
C GLU A 726 -38.76 -0.76 -5.80
N GLU A 727 -39.62 0.22 -6.12
CA GLU A 727 -40.95 0.03 -6.77
C GLU A 727 -40.89 -0.74 -8.09
N GLY A 728 -39.78 -0.63 -8.82
CA GLY A 728 -39.59 -1.32 -10.10
C GLY A 728 -39.41 -2.84 -9.98
N LEU A 729 -39.02 -3.34 -8.81
CA LEU A 729 -38.55 -4.73 -8.64
C LEU A 729 -39.70 -5.76 -8.73
N PRO A 730 -39.49 -6.88 -9.46
CA PRO A 730 -40.47 -7.96 -9.52
C PRO A 730 -40.87 -8.52 -8.16
N LEU A 731 -39.92 -8.66 -7.23
CA LEU A 731 -40.17 -9.12 -5.87
C LEU A 731 -41.16 -8.21 -5.11
N ARG A 732 -40.99 -6.89 -5.21
CA ARG A 732 -41.89 -5.92 -4.57
C ARG A 732 -43.29 -6.01 -5.13
N LYS A 733 -43.44 -6.12 -6.46
CA LYS A 733 -44.74 -6.30 -7.12
C LYS A 733 -45.43 -7.59 -6.68
N ASP A 734 -44.69 -8.69 -6.56
CA ASP A 734 -45.24 -9.96 -6.05
C ASP A 734 -45.71 -9.82 -4.60
N MET A 735 -44.94 -9.12 -3.75
CA MET A 735 -45.31 -8.85 -2.36
C MET A 735 -46.56 -7.97 -2.26
N GLU A 736 -46.69 -6.93 -3.10
CA GLU A 736 -47.88 -6.09 -3.20
C GLU A 736 -49.11 -6.89 -3.64
N ALA A 737 -48.99 -7.69 -4.70
CA ALA A 737 -50.09 -8.51 -5.23
C ALA A 737 -50.62 -9.54 -4.23
N LYS A 738 -49.76 -10.03 -3.34
CA LYS A 738 -50.09 -11.06 -2.33
C LYS A 738 -50.30 -10.51 -0.92
N GLY A 739 -50.26 -9.20 -0.75
CA GLY A 739 -50.44 -8.54 0.56
C GLY A 739 -49.33 -8.84 1.58
N VAL A 740 -48.12 -9.18 1.12
CA VAL A 740 -46.96 -9.43 1.99
C VAL A 740 -46.29 -8.11 2.37
N LYS A 741 -46.28 -7.77 3.67
CA LYS A 741 -45.69 -6.53 4.18
C LYS A 741 -44.16 -6.61 4.40
N SER A 742 -43.63 -7.80 4.67
CA SER A 742 -42.21 -8.02 4.97
C SER A 742 -41.74 -9.44 4.69
N ILE A 743 -40.43 -9.62 4.51
CA ILE A 743 -39.77 -10.93 4.49
C ILE A 743 -39.28 -11.21 5.92
N LEU A 744 -39.83 -12.23 6.55
CA LEU A 744 -39.48 -12.68 7.89
C LEU A 744 -38.25 -13.60 7.82
N MET A 745 -37.23 -13.27 8.59
CA MET A 745 -35.93 -13.94 8.62
C MET A 745 -35.56 -14.35 10.05
N GLU A 746 -34.78 -15.42 10.15
CA GLU A 746 -34.16 -15.88 11.40
C GLU A 746 -32.64 -15.87 11.26
N ILE A 747 -31.97 -15.34 12.27
CA ILE A 747 -30.51 -15.33 12.41
C ILE A 747 -30.14 -16.11 13.66
N ARG A 748 -29.30 -17.15 13.53
CA ARG A 748 -28.75 -17.90 14.67
C ARG A 748 -27.25 -17.69 14.80
N PHE A 749 -26.83 -17.41 16.01
CA PHE A 749 -25.42 -17.23 16.36
C PHE A 749 -24.90 -18.46 17.09
N GLY A 750 -23.71 -18.90 16.71
CA GLY A 750 -23.02 -19.98 17.41
C GLY A 750 -22.15 -19.46 18.55
N ASP A 751 -21.65 -20.39 19.36
CA ASP A 751 -20.81 -20.08 20.51
C ASP A 751 -19.43 -19.52 20.13
N THR A 752 -19.00 -19.71 18.88
CA THR A 752 -17.75 -19.18 18.34
C THR A 752 -17.92 -17.89 17.53
N PHE A 753 -19.12 -17.32 17.45
CA PHE A 753 -19.33 -16.00 16.83
C PHE A 753 -18.48 -14.93 17.56
N PRO A 754 -17.78 -14.03 16.84
CA PRO A 754 -17.83 -13.74 15.41
C PRO A 754 -16.79 -14.48 14.57
N PHE A 755 -16.09 -15.50 15.08
CA PHE A 755 -15.11 -16.27 14.31
C PHE A 755 -15.77 -17.26 13.34
N SER A 756 -16.96 -17.75 13.68
CA SER A 756 -17.86 -18.45 12.75
C SER A 756 -18.96 -17.50 12.23
N PRO A 757 -19.46 -17.73 11.00
CA PRO A 757 -20.58 -16.97 10.47
C PRO A 757 -21.88 -17.31 11.20
N PRO A 758 -22.81 -16.35 11.35
CA PRO A 758 -24.15 -16.65 11.79
C PRO A 758 -24.90 -17.43 10.69
N PHE A 759 -25.83 -18.29 11.10
CA PHE A 759 -26.72 -18.96 10.15
C PHE A 759 -27.95 -18.09 9.89
N ILE A 760 -28.14 -17.66 8.64
CA ILE A 760 -29.22 -16.76 8.22
C ILE A 760 -30.16 -17.48 7.26
N ARG A 761 -31.46 -17.40 7.52
CA ARG A 761 -32.50 -17.97 6.64
C ARG A 761 -33.74 -17.10 6.56
N VAL A 762 -34.45 -17.23 5.44
CA VAL A 762 -35.82 -16.78 5.26
C VAL A 762 -36.75 -17.80 5.92
N VAL A 763 -37.70 -17.33 6.72
CA VAL A 763 -38.76 -18.14 7.32
C VAL A 763 -40.03 -18.05 6.47
N HIS A 764 -40.42 -16.83 6.07
CA HIS A 764 -41.65 -16.61 5.33
C HIS A 764 -41.64 -15.23 4.64
N PRO A 765 -42.13 -15.06 3.40
CA PRO A 765 -42.77 -16.05 2.52
C PRO A 765 -41.78 -16.94 1.76
N ARG A 766 -42.27 -18.00 1.11
CA ARG A 766 -41.45 -18.81 0.19
C ARG A 766 -41.14 -18.07 -1.10
N LEU A 767 -39.86 -18.06 -1.45
CA LEU A 767 -39.35 -17.52 -2.70
C LEU A 767 -39.29 -18.62 -3.76
N LEU A 768 -39.45 -18.21 -5.01
CA LEU A 768 -39.35 -19.10 -6.16
C LEU A 768 -37.91 -19.62 -6.28
N PRO A 769 -37.67 -20.94 -6.30
CA PRO A 769 -36.33 -21.48 -6.42
C PRO A 769 -35.64 -21.13 -7.75
N PHE A 770 -34.31 -21.06 -7.73
CA PHE A 770 -33.51 -20.71 -8.92
C PHE A 770 -33.78 -21.58 -10.16
N ILE A 771 -33.93 -22.90 -9.92
CA ILE A 771 -34.23 -23.89 -10.96
C ILE A 771 -35.59 -23.65 -11.64
N ASN A 772 -36.53 -23.04 -10.92
CA ASN A 772 -37.88 -22.74 -11.41
C ASN A 772 -38.03 -21.30 -11.92
N GLY A 773 -36.92 -20.58 -12.13
CA GLY A 773 -36.95 -19.23 -12.69
C GLY A 773 -36.88 -18.09 -11.67
N GLY A 774 -36.74 -18.40 -10.37
CA GLY A 774 -36.47 -17.39 -9.34
C GLY A 774 -34.98 -17.11 -9.15
N GLY A 775 -34.64 -16.32 -8.14
CA GLY A 775 -33.28 -15.85 -7.86
C GLY A 775 -33.17 -15.25 -6.47
N GLY A 776 -32.26 -14.31 -6.27
CA GLY A 776 -32.11 -13.62 -4.97
C GLY A 776 -31.26 -14.35 -3.94
N HIS A 777 -30.46 -15.34 -4.36
CA HIS A 777 -29.53 -16.06 -3.49
C HIS A 777 -30.17 -16.78 -2.30
N VAL A 778 -31.46 -17.09 -2.39
CA VAL A 778 -32.19 -17.93 -1.42
C VAL A 778 -32.32 -19.34 -1.98
N THR A 779 -31.89 -20.34 -1.21
CA THR A 779 -32.01 -21.74 -1.63
C THR A 779 -33.46 -22.19 -1.61
N GLY A 780 -33.75 -23.33 -2.27
CA GLY A 780 -35.09 -23.94 -2.21
C GLY A 780 -35.56 -24.33 -0.80
N GLY A 781 -34.68 -24.28 0.21
CA GLY A 781 -35.01 -24.48 1.62
C GLY A 781 -35.04 -23.20 2.46
N GLY A 782 -34.85 -22.02 1.87
CA GLY A 782 -34.89 -20.74 2.58
C GLY A 782 -33.57 -20.28 3.18
N SER A 783 -32.48 -21.05 3.08
CA SER A 783 -31.15 -20.56 3.51
C SER A 783 -30.59 -19.54 2.52
N ILE A 784 -29.74 -18.64 3.01
CA ILE A 784 -29.03 -17.69 2.16
C ILE A 784 -27.73 -18.32 1.64
N CYS A 785 -27.55 -18.33 0.33
CA CYS A 785 -26.34 -18.78 -0.35
C CYS A 785 -25.90 -17.74 -1.38
N MET A 786 -25.00 -16.85 -0.95
CA MET A 786 -24.42 -15.82 -1.81
C MET A 786 -23.13 -16.36 -2.47
N ASP A 787 -23.13 -16.37 -3.79
CA ASP A 787 -21.99 -16.65 -4.65
C ASP A 787 -21.69 -15.36 -5.40
N ASN A 788 -20.54 -14.74 -5.16
CA ASN A 788 -20.17 -13.48 -5.78
C ASN A 788 -19.17 -13.76 -6.89
N SER A 789 -19.67 -14.02 -8.11
CA SER A 789 -18.89 -14.53 -9.24
C SER A 789 -17.97 -13.51 -9.94
N LEU A 790 -17.35 -12.58 -9.20
CA LEU A 790 -16.35 -11.66 -9.75
C LEU A 790 -14.96 -11.72 -9.09
N ALA A 791 -14.74 -12.65 -8.18
CA ALA A 791 -13.43 -13.04 -7.69
C ALA A 791 -13.50 -14.49 -7.18
N ALA A 792 -12.50 -15.32 -7.43
CA ALA A 792 -12.44 -16.71 -6.95
C ALA A 792 -12.24 -16.85 -5.42
N THR A 793 -12.81 -15.94 -4.62
CA THR A 793 -12.96 -16.02 -3.16
C THR A 793 -14.02 -15.01 -2.71
N ALA A 794 -15.22 -15.48 -2.34
CA ALA A 794 -15.98 -15.02 -1.16
C ALA A 794 -17.39 -15.63 -1.11
N HIS A 795 -17.56 -16.64 -0.26
CA HIS A 795 -18.84 -17.21 0.15
C HIS A 795 -19.14 -16.72 1.56
N LEU A 796 -19.79 -15.54 1.67
CA LEU A 796 -19.88 -14.73 2.90
C LEU A 796 -20.30 -15.51 4.15
N LEU A 797 -21.20 -16.48 4.03
CA LEU A 797 -21.78 -17.22 5.16
C LEU A 797 -21.21 -18.65 5.31
N THR A 798 -20.05 -18.93 4.71
CA THR A 798 -19.35 -20.22 4.81
C THR A 798 -18.06 -20.09 5.62
N THR A 799 -17.48 -21.21 6.05
CA THR A 799 -16.21 -21.21 6.80
C THR A 799 -15.06 -20.56 6.01
N ASP A 800 -15.05 -20.72 4.68
CA ASP A 800 -13.95 -20.27 3.81
C ASP A 800 -14.04 -18.78 3.41
N GLY A 801 -15.24 -18.19 3.46
CA GLY A 801 -15.49 -16.80 3.03
C GLY A 801 -15.92 -15.84 4.13
N TRP A 802 -16.16 -16.33 5.35
CA TRP A 802 -16.54 -15.52 6.48
C TRP A 802 -15.38 -14.71 7.04
N SER A 803 -15.64 -13.45 7.40
CA SER A 803 -14.73 -12.60 8.16
C SER A 803 -15.49 -11.94 9.29
N SER A 804 -14.93 -11.98 10.50
CA SER A 804 -15.50 -11.34 11.70
C SER A 804 -15.56 -9.80 11.61
N VAL A 805 -15.04 -9.21 10.54
CA VAL A 805 -15.09 -7.77 10.25
C VAL A 805 -16.46 -7.34 9.72
N TYR A 806 -17.27 -8.26 9.20
CA TYR A 806 -18.61 -7.94 8.70
C TYR A 806 -19.61 -7.72 9.85
N THR A 807 -20.39 -6.63 9.76
CA THR A 807 -21.51 -6.36 10.69
C THR A 807 -22.79 -7.00 10.18
N ILE A 808 -23.73 -7.33 11.08
CA ILE A 808 -25.02 -7.94 10.71
C ILE A 808 -25.85 -6.99 9.86
N GLU A 809 -25.79 -5.68 10.14
CA GLU A 809 -26.38 -4.64 9.30
C GLU A 809 -25.88 -4.71 7.84
N ALA A 810 -24.56 -4.81 7.64
CA ALA A 810 -23.98 -4.88 6.31
C ALA A 810 -24.35 -6.19 5.60
N ILE A 811 -24.46 -7.29 6.32
CA ILE A 811 -24.89 -8.59 5.79
C ILE A 811 -26.36 -8.51 5.34
N LEU A 812 -27.25 -7.92 6.14
CA LEU A 812 -28.65 -7.72 5.76
C LEU A 812 -28.80 -6.79 4.55
N LEU A 813 -27.97 -5.74 4.45
CA LEU A 813 -27.92 -4.90 3.27
C LEU A 813 -27.50 -5.70 2.02
N GLN A 814 -26.47 -6.55 2.13
CA GLN A 814 -26.02 -7.40 1.04
C GLN A 814 -27.09 -8.43 0.63
N ILE A 815 -27.78 -9.04 1.60
CA ILE A 815 -28.91 -9.94 1.32
C ILE A 815 -30.02 -9.20 0.59
N ARG A 816 -30.36 -7.98 1.01
CA ARG A 816 -31.35 -7.15 0.33
C ARG A 816 -30.90 -6.79 -1.10
N MET A 817 -29.64 -6.42 -1.30
CA MET A 817 -29.08 -6.16 -2.63
C MET A 817 -29.11 -7.41 -3.52
N ALA A 818 -28.78 -8.57 -2.95
CA ALA A 818 -28.82 -9.86 -3.63
C ALA A 818 -30.25 -10.21 -4.05
N MET A 819 -31.24 -9.99 -3.19
CA MET A 819 -32.67 -10.16 -3.51
C MET A 819 -33.17 -9.15 -4.54
N SER A 820 -32.60 -7.94 -4.59
CA SER A 820 -32.92 -6.91 -5.57
C SER A 820 -32.21 -7.09 -6.91
N ASN A 821 -31.22 -7.97 -7.01
CA ASN A 821 -30.49 -8.19 -8.26
C ASN A 821 -31.38 -8.87 -9.30
N LEU A 822 -31.40 -8.33 -10.51
CA LEU A 822 -32.18 -8.86 -11.63
C LEU A 822 -31.43 -9.95 -12.41
N GLU A 823 -30.11 -10.03 -12.26
CA GLU A 823 -29.24 -10.99 -12.94
C GLU A 823 -28.70 -12.05 -11.98
N PRO A 824 -28.53 -13.32 -12.42
CA PRO A 824 -29.00 -13.88 -13.70
C PRO A 824 -30.53 -14.07 -13.75
N LYS A 825 -31.21 -14.04 -12.60
CA LYS A 825 -32.68 -14.05 -12.48
C LYS A 825 -33.11 -13.26 -11.23
N PRO A 826 -34.25 -12.54 -11.27
CA PRO A 826 -34.74 -11.77 -10.13
C PRO A 826 -35.29 -12.67 -9.02
N ALA A 827 -35.21 -12.21 -7.77
CA ALA A 827 -36.00 -12.80 -6.69
C ALA A 827 -37.51 -12.63 -6.99
N ARG A 828 -38.29 -13.69 -6.77
CA ARG A 828 -39.74 -13.74 -6.98
C ARG A 828 -40.40 -14.52 -5.86
N LEU A 829 -41.66 -14.23 -5.54
CA LEU A 829 -42.43 -15.12 -4.66
C LEU A 829 -42.89 -16.35 -5.45
N ASP A 830 -42.99 -17.51 -4.80
CA ASP A 830 -43.50 -18.73 -5.45
C ASP A 830 -44.89 -18.48 -6.06
N SER A 831 -45.12 -18.81 -7.33
CA SER A 831 -46.35 -18.42 -8.05
C SER A 831 -47.60 -19.21 -7.64
N GLY A 832 -47.45 -20.39 -7.01
CA GLY A 832 -48.54 -21.25 -6.57
C GLY A 832 -49.04 -20.94 -5.16
N ALA A 833 -49.87 -21.80 -4.56
CA ALA A 833 -50.34 -21.63 -3.17
C ALA A 833 -49.23 -21.78 -2.10
N GLN A 834 -48.02 -22.15 -2.51
CA GLN A 834 -46.90 -22.48 -1.63
C GLN A 834 -46.19 -21.25 -1.03
N TRP A 835 -46.37 -20.05 -1.60
CA TRP A 835 -45.73 -18.83 -1.09
C TRP A 835 -46.02 -18.56 0.40
N ASN A 836 -47.20 -19.00 0.88
CA ASN A 836 -47.67 -18.77 2.24
C ASN A 836 -47.33 -19.90 3.23
N ILE A 837 -46.54 -20.89 2.82
CA ILE A 837 -46.08 -21.98 3.68
C ILE A 837 -44.68 -21.62 4.19
N PRO A 838 -44.39 -21.60 5.50
CA PRO A 838 -43.06 -21.23 6.01
C PRO A 838 -41.97 -22.26 5.65
N TYR A 839 -40.71 -21.83 5.57
CA TYR A 839 -39.55 -22.72 5.50
C TYR A 839 -39.22 -23.29 6.88
N SER A 840 -38.97 -24.60 6.96
CA SER A 840 -38.47 -25.25 8.17
C SER A 840 -36.95 -25.06 8.32
N MET A 841 -36.45 -25.24 9.56
CA MET A 841 -35.01 -25.20 9.82
C MET A 841 -34.27 -26.35 9.10
N GLU A 842 -34.86 -27.54 9.09
CA GLU A 842 -34.30 -28.72 8.41
C GLU A 842 -34.18 -28.50 6.90
N GLU A 843 -35.20 -27.90 6.27
CA GLU A 843 -35.16 -27.53 4.86
C GLU A 843 -34.04 -26.55 4.56
N ALA A 844 -33.87 -25.52 5.39
CA ALA A 844 -32.84 -24.50 5.23
C ALA A 844 -31.44 -25.10 5.35
N ILE A 845 -31.18 -25.94 6.37
CA ILE A 845 -29.89 -26.61 6.55
C ILE A 845 -29.60 -27.55 5.38
N ALA A 846 -30.60 -28.34 4.94
CA ALA A 846 -30.44 -29.23 3.78
C ALA A 846 -30.19 -28.43 2.49
N GLY A 847 -30.85 -27.28 2.31
CA GLY A 847 -30.63 -26.35 1.21
C GLY A 847 -29.21 -25.79 1.20
N PHE A 848 -28.72 -25.33 2.35
CA PHE A 848 -27.38 -24.81 2.53
C PHE A 848 -26.30 -25.87 2.25
N ARG A 849 -26.47 -27.10 2.77
CA ARG A 849 -25.55 -28.21 2.52
C ARG A 849 -25.47 -28.60 1.05
N ARG A 850 -26.61 -28.65 0.35
CA ARG A 850 -26.63 -28.93 -1.10
C ARG A 850 -25.91 -27.84 -1.90
N ALA A 851 -26.12 -26.57 -1.56
CA ALA A 851 -25.42 -25.47 -2.19
C ALA A 851 -23.90 -25.54 -1.92
N ALA A 852 -23.49 -25.70 -0.65
CA ALA A 852 -22.09 -25.84 -0.28
C ALA A 852 -21.42 -27.03 -1.01
N SER A 853 -22.08 -28.18 -1.09
CA SER A 853 -21.57 -29.34 -1.82
C SER A 853 -21.45 -29.13 -3.33
N ALA A 854 -22.38 -28.39 -3.94
CA ALA A 854 -22.36 -28.12 -5.38
C ALA A 854 -21.21 -27.19 -5.78
N HIS A 855 -20.77 -26.32 -4.87
CA HIS A 855 -19.71 -25.34 -5.10
C HIS A 855 -18.39 -25.64 -4.36
N GLY A 856 -18.32 -26.75 -3.61
CA GLY A 856 -17.10 -27.19 -2.91
C GLY A 856 -16.77 -26.45 -1.60
N TRP A 857 -17.74 -25.82 -0.94
CA TRP A 857 -17.53 -25.02 0.27
C TRP A 857 -17.54 -25.85 1.55
N GLN A 858 -16.71 -25.45 2.52
CA GLN A 858 -16.78 -25.96 3.88
C GLN A 858 -17.97 -25.35 4.64
N VAL A 859 -18.72 -26.21 5.33
CA VAL A 859 -19.89 -25.83 6.12
C VAL A 859 -19.46 -25.60 7.59
N PRO A 860 -19.98 -24.58 8.29
CA PRO A 860 -19.68 -24.37 9.70
C PRO A 860 -20.08 -25.57 10.58
N ALA A 861 -19.19 -25.96 11.51
CA ALA A 861 -19.44 -27.09 12.43
C ALA A 861 -20.70 -26.90 13.29
N GLU A 862 -21.04 -25.64 13.60
CA GLU A 862 -22.20 -25.26 14.40
C GLU A 862 -23.55 -25.53 13.70
N LEU A 863 -23.54 -25.82 12.39
CA LEU A 863 -24.75 -26.14 11.65
C LEU A 863 -25.41 -27.44 12.14
N GLU A 864 -24.63 -28.40 12.65
CA GLU A 864 -25.15 -29.62 13.27
C GLU A 864 -25.86 -29.34 14.60
N THR A 865 -25.31 -28.42 15.39
CA THR A 865 -25.93 -27.93 16.62
C THR A 865 -27.26 -27.24 16.33
N PHE A 866 -27.31 -26.39 15.30
CA PHE A 866 -28.55 -25.72 14.90
C PHE A 866 -29.59 -26.70 14.33
N ALA A 867 -29.17 -27.81 13.71
CA ALA A 867 -30.06 -28.89 13.28
C ALA A 867 -30.65 -29.65 14.46
N ALA A 868 -29.85 -29.97 15.48
CA ALA A 868 -30.27 -30.69 16.67
C ALA A 868 -31.21 -29.88 17.59
N GLN A 869 -31.12 -28.55 17.53
CA GLN A 869 -32.01 -27.61 18.23
C GLN A 869 -33.29 -27.29 17.42
N GLY A 870 -33.35 -27.76 16.16
CA GLY A 870 -34.30 -27.39 15.11
C GLY A 870 -35.65 -28.06 15.21
#